data_AF-A0A6L8I403-F1
#
_entry.id   AF-A0A6L8I403-F1
#
_cell.length_a   1.000
_cell.length_b   1.000
_cell.length_c   1.000
_cell.angle_alpha   90.00
_cell.angle_beta   90.00
_cell.angle_gamma   90.00
#
_symmetry.space_group_name_H-M   'P 1'
#
loop_
_entity.id
_entity.type
_entity.pdbx_description
1 polymer ?
#
loop_
_entity_poly.entity_id
_entity_poly.type
_entity_poly.pdbx_seq_one_letter_code
_entity_poly.pdbx_strand_id
1 'polypeptide(L)'
;YDAELVLDVLKDQIDRLRGLNRQRPELLIALHWLAGNDRNGPGFDSVFALVREAPRPNELAAQEAIRELLRERACALRTESALPQSEQHGWPLAYALSWVMVAGENSVMPPWVRHQFPRAGELVRELRDMPCSDPACKWCRSQGDPVDQLKTWFGFEAFRPRPATPDGHSLQETIVANAMSKVPTLGILPTGTGKSICYQLPALAQYRRTGALTVVISPLVALMADQVAGLRSQGITACVTVNGMLSMPERQDALDQVRLGDAAILLISPEQLRSPSVRSILEQREVGHWVFDEAHCVSKWGHDFRPDYRYAARFIKEYSGESGPAPLICLTATAKPGVIKDITGHFLAVLGIELKLIDGGAKRHNLDFEIVPTERRRKHGDIVSVLQHGLPKAGGSGAIVYCSIRKSAEEAAEFLRSQGFSAAHYHAGLKPEEKRDVQQQFGDGSLRVIAATNAFGMGIDKPDIRLVVHADIPGSLENYLQEAGRAGRDGDAARCVLLFSIDDIERQFSLSARSRLDRRDINGVLKAIRRLDKRAKRSGEVVATPGEIAREDEDQVSMQDTLTDDHRVKIAVAWLEDAVLLRREENRVRIFPSSLKIRTLDEAGRLIDGKGTIPENRRDVLRKLVRCLIEAAPDKGVSTDELCGRTGMSPGRLRGALNDLESLGIASNDTSITVFVHLGGDDSSESRLTEFASLEADLVMRLREAAPNMSAEESSQLLLRSASQELRDAGHANVRPDIVERLVRGIARDGRDDDEGVGSLRVRKVNREILSLRLQRNWDRLAQTAELRRKGAAVILGELTRAAPRGARGKDVQVSTTLGALIEAVSSDIELSGEIKNLSGFLDRALLWLHEQGIVALGQGLTIFRPAITVHLEPERRDFTDTDFKPLELHYQEQTLQTHIMSAYARRGLASMPDALRLADDYFTLDREGFVKKWLPLSETTLQRQTTPESWQAIVGNLGNPVQAQIVADDRVQTNVLVLAGPGSGKTRVLVHRIAYLVRVRQENPRGILVLVYNRHAATEIRQRLSRLLGSDARRVTVLTCHGLAMRLVGASFARDADKVDMDPKRFDEVLRQAVDLLQGKGLAKEEAEAQRDTLIEGYRWILVDEYQDVGRDEYNLVAAVAGRSLEDRDSRLSLFAVGDDDQNIYGFKGASVE
;
A
#
# COMPACT_ATOMS: atom_id res chain seq x y z
N TYR A 1 44.45 -13.52 -29.55
CA TYR A 1 43.46 -13.58 -28.47
C TYR A 1 42.06 -13.20 -28.96
N ASP A 2 41.69 -11.92 -29.09
CA ASP A 2 40.29 -11.56 -29.46
C ASP A 2 39.84 -12.12 -30.82
N ALA A 3 40.72 -12.13 -31.82
CA ALA A 3 40.41 -12.73 -33.12
C ALA A 3 40.28 -14.26 -33.09
N GLU A 4 41.04 -14.94 -32.22
CA GLU A 4 40.93 -16.39 -32.02
C GLU A 4 39.63 -16.72 -31.28
N LEU A 5 39.28 -15.94 -30.26
CA LEU A 5 38.03 -16.07 -29.52
C LEU A 5 36.82 -15.86 -30.45
N VAL A 6 36.89 -14.89 -31.37
CA VAL A 6 35.84 -14.68 -32.38
C VAL A 6 35.72 -15.89 -33.32
N LEU A 7 36.83 -16.48 -33.74
CA LEU A 7 36.82 -17.69 -34.59
C LEU A 7 36.26 -18.90 -33.85
N ASP A 8 36.61 -19.07 -32.58
CA ASP A 8 36.09 -20.15 -31.74
C ASP A 8 34.58 -20.01 -31.51
N VAL A 9 34.10 -18.79 -31.22
CA VAL A 9 32.67 -18.50 -31.11
C VAL A 9 31.96 -18.76 -32.43
N LEU A 10 32.52 -18.31 -33.56
CA LEU A 10 31.93 -18.55 -34.88
C LEU A 10 31.86 -20.05 -35.19
N LYS A 11 32.90 -20.81 -34.87
CA LYS A 11 32.94 -22.27 -35.06
C LYS A 11 31.87 -22.96 -34.20
N ASP A 12 31.75 -22.58 -32.92
CA ASP A 12 30.68 -23.10 -32.04
C ASP A 12 29.28 -22.80 -32.60
N GLN A 13 29.05 -21.58 -33.09
CA GLN A 13 27.76 -21.23 -33.70
C GLN A 13 27.48 -22.03 -34.99
N ILE A 14 28.48 -22.25 -35.85
CA ILE A 14 28.32 -23.07 -37.06
C ILE A 14 28.02 -24.53 -36.69
N ASP A 15 28.71 -25.09 -35.71
CA ASP A 15 28.50 -26.47 -35.27
C ASP A 15 27.11 -26.64 -34.62
N ARG A 16 26.64 -25.66 -33.85
CA ARG A 16 25.26 -25.63 -33.34
C ARG A 16 24.23 -25.52 -34.47
N LEU A 17 24.46 -24.66 -35.46
CA LEU A 17 23.56 -24.55 -36.62
C LEU A 17 23.51 -25.84 -37.45
N ARG A 18 24.64 -26.57 -37.56
CA ARG A 18 24.66 -27.92 -38.17
C ARG A 18 23.87 -28.93 -37.35
N GLY A 19 24.01 -28.90 -36.03
CA GLY A 19 23.18 -29.71 -35.12
C GLY A 19 21.69 -29.42 -35.31
N LEU A 20 21.33 -28.14 -35.37
CA LEU A 20 19.96 -27.68 -35.60
C LEU A 20 19.44 -28.11 -36.99
N ASN A 21 20.28 -28.08 -38.03
CA ASN A 21 19.92 -28.56 -39.37
C ASN A 21 19.57 -30.06 -39.38
N ARG A 22 20.30 -30.88 -38.60
CA ARG A 22 20.02 -32.31 -38.47
C ARG A 22 18.72 -32.59 -37.73
N GLN A 23 18.40 -31.79 -36.71
CA GLN A 23 17.21 -31.99 -35.89
C GLN A 23 15.94 -31.36 -36.47
N ARG A 24 16.08 -30.21 -37.13
CA ARG A 24 15.00 -29.37 -37.66
C ARG A 24 15.40 -28.75 -39.00
N PRO A 25 15.54 -29.56 -40.06
CA PRO A 25 15.96 -29.08 -41.37
C PRO A 25 15.01 -28.00 -41.93
N GLU A 26 13.72 -28.06 -41.61
CA GLU A 26 12.71 -27.08 -42.04
C GLU A 26 13.04 -25.68 -41.52
N LEU A 27 13.54 -25.58 -40.28
CA LEU A 27 13.92 -24.29 -39.68
C LEU A 27 15.08 -23.65 -40.45
N LEU A 28 16.09 -24.44 -40.83
CA LEU A 28 17.23 -23.92 -41.58
C LEU A 28 16.86 -23.60 -43.03
N ILE A 29 15.94 -24.35 -43.65
CA ILE A 29 15.36 -24.00 -44.96
C ILE A 29 14.68 -22.63 -44.88
N ALA A 30 13.81 -22.43 -43.88
CA ALA A 30 13.13 -21.16 -43.68
C ALA A 30 14.12 -20.00 -43.41
N LEU A 31 15.07 -20.18 -42.48
CA LEU A 31 16.04 -19.15 -42.14
C LEU A 31 16.98 -18.81 -43.30
N HIS A 32 17.45 -19.79 -44.08
CA HIS A 32 18.27 -19.55 -45.28
C HIS A 32 17.51 -18.69 -46.29
N TRP A 33 16.23 -19.00 -46.55
CA TRP A 33 15.41 -18.17 -47.44
C TRP A 33 15.25 -16.72 -46.95
N LEU A 34 14.93 -16.56 -45.66
CA LEU A 34 14.57 -15.28 -45.05
C LEU A 34 15.78 -14.36 -44.81
N ALA A 35 16.93 -14.92 -44.41
CA ALA A 35 18.13 -14.16 -44.07
C ALA A 35 19.17 -14.10 -45.21
N GLY A 36 19.08 -15.02 -46.19
CA GLY A 36 20.00 -15.11 -47.33
C GLY A 36 19.66 -14.19 -48.51
N ASN A 37 18.79 -13.20 -48.33
CA ASN A 37 18.48 -12.27 -49.42
C ASN A 37 19.59 -11.22 -49.56
N ASP A 38 20.07 -11.01 -50.79
CA ASP A 38 21.34 -10.34 -51.16
C ASP A 38 21.44 -8.84 -50.80
N ARG A 39 20.47 -8.27 -50.08
CA ARG A 39 20.41 -6.85 -49.73
C ARG A 39 21.53 -6.40 -48.77
N ASN A 40 22.12 -7.32 -48.01
CA ASN A 40 23.18 -7.05 -47.02
C ASN A 40 24.51 -7.77 -47.35
N GLY A 41 24.66 -8.30 -48.58
CA GLY A 41 25.84 -9.04 -49.05
C GLY A 41 25.74 -10.57 -48.89
N PRO A 42 26.65 -11.34 -49.53
CA PRO A 42 26.54 -12.80 -49.70
C PRO A 42 26.89 -13.62 -48.45
N GLY A 43 27.20 -12.97 -47.32
CA GLY A 43 27.75 -13.61 -46.13
C GLY A 43 26.80 -14.65 -45.50
N PHE A 44 25.54 -14.27 -45.26
CA PHE A 44 24.56 -15.18 -44.65
C PHE A 44 24.15 -16.32 -45.58
N ASP A 45 23.97 -16.04 -46.86
CA ASP A 45 23.70 -17.07 -47.88
C ASP A 45 24.82 -18.13 -47.89
N SER A 46 26.07 -17.68 -47.91
CA SER A 46 27.25 -18.57 -47.87
C SER A 46 27.30 -19.42 -46.59
N VAL A 47 26.99 -18.83 -45.43
CA VAL A 47 26.97 -19.55 -44.14
C VAL A 47 25.86 -20.60 -44.13
N PHE A 48 24.64 -20.25 -44.53
CA PHE A 48 23.55 -21.22 -44.56
C PHE A 48 23.73 -22.29 -45.64
N ALA A 49 24.36 -21.97 -46.76
CA ALA A 49 24.74 -22.95 -47.78
C ALA A 49 25.79 -23.93 -47.25
N LEU A 50 26.79 -23.44 -46.49
CA LEU A 50 27.79 -24.27 -45.81
C LEU A 50 27.18 -25.16 -44.73
N VAL A 51 26.24 -24.63 -43.93
CA VAL A 51 25.58 -25.39 -42.86
C VAL A 51 24.62 -26.44 -43.41
N ARG A 52 23.86 -26.11 -44.47
CA ARG A 52 22.87 -27.01 -45.08
C ARG A 52 23.46 -27.96 -46.12
N GLU A 53 24.68 -27.70 -46.59
CA GLU A 53 25.29 -28.38 -47.74
C GLU A 53 24.40 -28.36 -48.99
N ALA A 54 23.63 -27.27 -49.15
CA ALA A 54 22.64 -27.11 -50.20
C ALA A 54 22.50 -25.62 -50.58
N PRO A 55 22.18 -25.31 -51.85
CA PRO A 55 21.93 -23.93 -52.27
C PRO A 55 20.70 -23.33 -51.58
N ARG A 56 20.55 -22.01 -51.71
CA ARG A 56 19.36 -21.28 -51.25
C ARG A 56 18.09 -21.96 -51.78
N PRO A 57 17.10 -22.25 -50.91
CA PRO A 57 15.89 -22.93 -51.34
C PRO A 57 15.05 -21.99 -52.20
N ASN A 58 14.16 -22.55 -53.02
CA ASN A 58 13.17 -21.74 -53.74
C ASN A 58 12.04 -21.31 -52.80
N GLU A 59 11.24 -20.33 -53.24
CA GLU A 59 10.14 -19.78 -52.45
C GLU A 59 9.14 -20.86 -51.99
N LEU A 60 8.80 -21.81 -52.87
CA LEU A 60 7.80 -22.83 -52.58
C LEU A 60 8.26 -23.77 -51.44
N ALA A 61 9.51 -24.23 -51.49
CA ALA A 61 10.10 -25.06 -50.44
C ALA A 61 10.24 -24.29 -49.11
N ALA A 62 10.57 -23.00 -49.17
CA ALA A 62 10.65 -22.16 -47.98
C ALA A 62 9.28 -21.94 -47.33
N GLN A 63 8.24 -21.67 -48.13
CA GLN A 63 6.87 -21.51 -47.63
C GLN A 63 6.33 -22.81 -47.04
N GLU A 64 6.60 -23.96 -47.66
CA GLU A 64 6.24 -25.27 -47.09
C GLU A 64 6.93 -25.53 -45.76
N ALA A 65 8.23 -25.23 -45.64
CA ALA A 65 8.96 -25.35 -44.39
C ALA A 65 8.37 -24.42 -43.30
N ILE A 66 8.03 -23.18 -43.64
CA ILE A 66 7.38 -22.25 -42.69
C ILE A 66 6.00 -22.76 -42.25
N ARG A 67 5.18 -23.30 -43.16
CA ARG A 67 3.88 -23.91 -42.81
C ARG A 67 4.05 -25.07 -41.84
N GLU A 68 5.03 -25.95 -42.08
CA GLU A 68 5.31 -27.08 -41.19
C GLU A 68 5.70 -26.61 -39.79
N LEU A 69 6.60 -25.62 -39.70
CA LEU A 69 7.05 -25.06 -38.42
C LEU A 69 5.91 -24.40 -37.63
N LEU A 70 4.97 -23.76 -38.32
CA LEU A 70 3.85 -23.04 -37.69
C LEU A 70 2.61 -23.92 -37.46
N ARG A 71 2.59 -25.16 -37.96
CA ARG A 71 1.47 -26.09 -37.81
C ARG A 71 1.15 -26.31 -36.33
N GLU A 72 -0.10 -26.07 -35.95
CA GLU A 72 -0.61 -26.16 -34.56
C GLU A 72 0.12 -25.25 -33.54
N ARG A 73 0.97 -24.33 -33.99
CA ARG A 73 1.69 -23.33 -33.17
C ARG A 73 1.29 -21.90 -33.50
N ALA A 74 0.56 -21.69 -34.58
CA ALA A 74 0.02 -20.42 -34.99
C ALA A 74 -1.32 -20.62 -35.71
N CYS A 75 -2.01 -19.51 -35.93
CA CYS A 75 -3.24 -19.47 -36.72
C CYS A 75 -2.94 -19.77 -38.19
N ALA A 76 -3.50 -20.87 -38.70
CA ALA A 76 -3.29 -21.33 -40.07
C ALA A 76 -3.63 -20.25 -41.13
N LEU A 77 -4.74 -19.55 -40.97
CA LEU A 77 -5.14 -18.49 -41.90
C LEU A 77 -4.17 -17.30 -41.89
N ARG A 78 -3.66 -16.94 -40.70
CA ARG A 78 -2.71 -15.83 -40.54
C ARG A 78 -1.33 -16.22 -41.07
N THR A 79 -0.95 -17.49 -40.94
CA THR A 79 0.23 -18.04 -41.59
C THR A 79 0.16 -17.84 -43.10
N GLU A 80 -0.93 -18.26 -43.75
CA GLU A 80 -1.08 -18.07 -45.21
C GLU A 80 -1.10 -16.60 -45.62
N SER A 81 -1.58 -15.71 -44.75
CA SER A 81 -1.55 -14.26 -45.01
C SER A 81 -0.14 -13.65 -44.91
N ALA A 82 0.75 -14.23 -44.09
CA ALA A 82 2.09 -13.74 -43.85
C ALA A 82 3.13 -14.25 -44.88
N LEU A 83 2.89 -15.42 -45.50
CA LEU A 83 3.82 -16.05 -46.44
C LEU A 83 4.14 -15.21 -47.69
N PRO A 84 3.17 -14.53 -48.36
CA PRO A 84 3.46 -13.72 -49.54
C PRO A 84 4.38 -12.52 -49.27
N GLN A 85 4.46 -12.06 -48.02
CA GLN A 85 5.30 -10.94 -47.61
C GLN A 85 6.63 -11.38 -46.97
N SER A 86 6.89 -12.68 -46.94
CA SER A 86 8.03 -13.29 -46.23
C SER A 86 9.39 -12.78 -46.71
N GLU A 87 9.54 -12.51 -48.00
CA GLU A 87 10.79 -12.01 -48.57
C GLU A 87 11.03 -10.52 -48.26
N GLN A 88 9.96 -9.71 -48.20
CA GLN A 88 10.04 -8.28 -47.85
C GLN A 88 10.38 -8.08 -46.36
N HIS A 89 9.96 -9.01 -45.51
CA HIS A 89 10.15 -8.99 -44.06
C HIS A 89 11.04 -10.14 -43.55
N GLY A 90 12.07 -10.50 -44.33
CA GLY A 90 12.95 -11.64 -44.05
C GLY A 90 13.44 -11.73 -42.61
N TRP A 91 14.21 -10.74 -42.13
CA TRP A 91 14.72 -10.72 -40.75
C TRP A 91 13.61 -10.68 -39.67
N PRO A 92 12.60 -9.78 -39.74
CA PRO A 92 11.48 -9.80 -38.80
C PRO A 92 10.79 -11.17 -38.69
N LEU A 93 10.51 -11.83 -39.82
CA LEU A 93 9.85 -13.13 -39.84
C LEU A 93 10.78 -14.24 -39.34
N ALA A 94 12.09 -14.16 -39.63
CA ALA A 94 13.09 -15.09 -39.09
C ALA A 94 13.16 -15.03 -37.55
N TYR A 95 13.14 -13.83 -36.97
CA TYR A 95 13.08 -13.66 -35.51
C TYR A 95 11.74 -14.13 -34.92
N ALA A 96 10.62 -13.81 -35.57
CA ALA A 96 9.31 -14.26 -35.14
C ALA A 96 9.23 -15.80 -35.15
N LEU A 97 9.66 -16.46 -36.23
CA LEU A 97 9.71 -17.92 -36.33
C LEU A 97 10.61 -18.53 -35.26
N SER A 98 11.82 -17.99 -35.09
CA SER A 98 12.77 -18.46 -34.08
C SER A 98 12.16 -18.40 -32.68
N TRP A 99 11.44 -17.32 -32.35
CA TRP A 99 10.74 -17.18 -31.09
C TRP A 99 9.55 -18.16 -30.97
N VAL A 100 8.71 -18.30 -31.99
CA VAL A 100 7.56 -19.23 -31.99
C VAL A 100 8.01 -20.67 -31.76
N MET A 101 9.18 -21.06 -32.24
CA MET A 101 9.73 -22.40 -32.04
C MET A 101 10.12 -22.71 -30.59
N VAL A 102 10.29 -21.69 -29.76
CA VAL A 102 10.62 -21.78 -28.32
C VAL A 102 9.52 -21.19 -27.42
N ALA A 103 8.39 -20.76 -28.00
CA ALA A 103 7.30 -20.10 -27.28
C ALA A 103 6.54 -21.06 -26.33
N GLY A 104 6.10 -20.53 -25.19
CA GLY A 104 5.40 -21.30 -24.13
C GLY A 104 6.27 -21.68 -22.92
N GLU A 105 7.52 -21.20 -22.88
CA GLU A 105 8.41 -21.18 -21.71
C GLU A 105 8.49 -19.76 -21.12
N ASN A 106 9.56 -19.43 -20.39
CA ASN A 106 9.92 -18.06 -20.01
C ASN A 106 10.51 -17.23 -21.16
N SER A 107 10.26 -17.64 -22.41
CA SER A 107 10.86 -17.04 -23.59
C SER A 107 10.11 -15.78 -24.00
N VAL A 108 10.79 -14.63 -23.91
CA VAL A 108 10.32 -13.34 -24.42
C VAL A 108 11.20 -12.89 -25.57
N MET A 109 10.60 -12.14 -26.51
CA MET A 109 11.39 -11.56 -27.59
C MET A 109 12.42 -10.58 -26.99
N PRO A 110 13.72 -10.73 -27.27
CA PRO A 110 14.74 -9.87 -26.69
C PRO A 110 14.45 -8.39 -27.00
N PRO A 111 14.69 -7.47 -26.05
CA PRO A 111 14.40 -6.05 -26.24
C PRO A 111 15.06 -5.48 -27.50
N TRP A 112 16.32 -5.83 -27.77
CA TRP A 112 17.03 -5.35 -28.95
C TRP A 112 16.38 -5.80 -30.26
N VAL A 113 15.79 -7.00 -30.32
CA VAL A 113 15.04 -7.47 -31.50
C VAL A 113 13.77 -6.65 -31.68
N ARG A 114 13.03 -6.39 -30.60
CA ARG A 114 11.82 -5.55 -30.65
C ARG A 114 12.12 -4.11 -31.10
N HIS A 115 13.24 -3.54 -30.66
CA HIS A 115 13.63 -2.18 -31.03
C HIS A 115 14.18 -2.08 -32.45
N GLN A 116 15.02 -3.03 -32.87
CA GLN A 116 15.65 -3.01 -34.20
C GLN A 116 14.73 -3.57 -35.29
N PHE A 117 13.88 -4.54 -34.96
CA PHE A 117 12.93 -5.19 -35.86
C PHE A 117 11.50 -5.19 -35.27
N PRO A 118 10.83 -4.03 -35.13
CA PRO A 118 9.51 -3.93 -34.50
C PRO A 118 8.45 -4.86 -35.14
N ARG A 119 8.55 -5.06 -36.46
CA ARG A 119 7.69 -5.97 -37.23
C ARG A 119 7.74 -7.42 -36.74
N ALA A 120 8.82 -7.86 -36.10
CA ALA A 120 8.90 -9.22 -35.55
C ALA A 120 7.85 -9.46 -34.46
N GLY A 121 7.66 -8.49 -33.55
CA GLY A 121 6.64 -8.56 -32.51
C GLY A 121 5.21 -8.47 -33.07
N GLU A 122 5.00 -7.66 -34.11
CA GLU A 122 3.73 -7.61 -34.84
C GLU A 122 3.38 -8.93 -35.51
N LEU A 123 4.35 -9.57 -36.18
CA LEU A 123 4.16 -10.88 -36.80
C LEU A 123 3.82 -11.96 -35.76
N VAL A 124 4.47 -11.95 -34.59
CA VAL A 124 4.09 -12.86 -33.48
C VAL A 124 2.64 -12.63 -33.06
N ARG A 125 2.20 -11.38 -32.90
CA ARG A 125 0.80 -11.04 -32.57
C ARG A 125 -0.17 -11.48 -33.67
N GLU A 126 0.16 -11.23 -34.92
CA GLU A 126 -0.64 -11.66 -36.09
C GLU A 126 -0.80 -13.18 -36.14
N LEU A 127 0.28 -13.92 -35.94
CA LEU A 127 0.29 -15.37 -36.02
C LEU A 127 -0.40 -16.02 -34.81
N ARG A 128 -0.29 -15.44 -33.61
CA ARG A 128 -0.64 -16.16 -32.37
C ARG A 128 -1.70 -15.51 -31.49
N ASP A 129 -1.92 -14.21 -31.57
CA ASP A 129 -2.84 -13.47 -30.70
C ASP A 129 -4.10 -12.97 -31.42
N MET A 130 -4.09 -12.91 -32.76
CA MET A 130 -5.25 -12.52 -33.58
C MET A 130 -6.01 -13.76 -34.11
N PRO A 131 -7.13 -14.15 -33.48
CA PRO A 131 -7.87 -15.33 -33.91
C PRO A 131 -8.44 -15.17 -35.33
N CYS A 132 -8.53 -16.27 -36.07
CA CYS A 132 -9.35 -16.33 -37.29
C CYS A 132 -10.77 -16.78 -36.95
N SER A 133 -11.71 -16.54 -37.87
CA SER A 133 -13.09 -17.01 -37.79
C SER A 133 -13.28 -18.47 -38.26
N ASP A 134 -12.20 -19.15 -38.66
CA ASP A 134 -12.27 -20.52 -39.17
C ASP A 134 -12.39 -21.52 -38.01
N PRO A 135 -13.53 -22.23 -37.89
CA PRO A 135 -13.69 -23.24 -36.85
C PRO A 135 -12.68 -24.39 -36.97
N ALA A 136 -12.14 -24.68 -38.16
CA ALA A 136 -11.14 -25.74 -38.35
C ALA A 136 -9.74 -25.37 -37.81
N CYS A 137 -9.50 -24.10 -37.45
CA CYS A 137 -8.21 -23.69 -36.91
C CYS A 137 -8.01 -24.20 -35.46
N LYS A 138 -7.26 -25.29 -35.30
CA LYS A 138 -6.95 -25.90 -33.99
C LYS A 138 -6.26 -24.93 -33.01
N TRP A 139 -5.35 -24.08 -33.50
CA TRP A 139 -4.67 -23.09 -32.66
C TRP A 139 -5.67 -22.10 -32.06
N CYS A 140 -6.47 -21.45 -32.91
CA CYS A 140 -7.44 -20.45 -32.45
C CYS A 140 -8.53 -21.05 -31.56
N ARG A 141 -8.98 -22.29 -31.85
CA ARG A 141 -9.95 -22.98 -30.99
C ARG A 141 -9.39 -23.23 -29.59
N SER A 142 -8.20 -23.81 -29.49
CA SER A 142 -7.60 -24.15 -28.19
C SER A 142 -7.11 -22.95 -27.39
N GLN A 143 -6.57 -21.92 -28.05
CA GLN A 143 -5.99 -20.75 -27.38
C GLN A 143 -7.00 -19.59 -27.21
N GLY A 144 -8.11 -19.61 -27.95
CA GLY A 144 -9.12 -18.56 -27.95
C GLY A 144 -10.32 -18.83 -27.04
N ASP A 145 -10.55 -20.09 -26.61
CA ASP A 145 -11.68 -20.46 -25.75
C ASP A 145 -11.38 -20.18 -24.25
N PRO A 146 -12.13 -19.28 -23.59
CA PRO A 146 -12.00 -19.02 -22.16
C PRO A 146 -12.14 -20.25 -21.26
N VAL A 147 -13.03 -21.20 -21.60
CA VAL A 147 -13.32 -22.37 -20.76
C VAL A 147 -12.17 -23.38 -20.83
N ASP A 148 -11.65 -23.64 -22.03
CA ASP A 148 -10.46 -24.49 -22.21
C ASP A 148 -9.24 -23.91 -21.47
N GLN A 149 -9.05 -22.59 -21.54
CA GLN A 149 -7.97 -21.92 -20.80
C GLN A 149 -8.19 -21.99 -19.28
N LEU A 150 -9.43 -21.83 -18.81
CA LEU A 150 -9.78 -21.94 -17.38
C LEU A 150 -9.42 -23.34 -16.85
N LYS A 151 -9.81 -24.39 -17.58
CA LYS A 151 -9.48 -25.77 -17.26
C LYS A 151 -7.98 -26.02 -17.28
N THR A 152 -7.28 -25.49 -18.29
CA THR A 152 -5.83 -25.65 -18.46
C THR A 152 -5.04 -25.03 -17.30
N TRP A 153 -5.38 -23.81 -16.89
CA TRP A 153 -4.60 -23.08 -15.88
C TRP A 153 -5.07 -23.34 -14.44
N PHE A 154 -6.38 -23.42 -14.23
CA PHE A 154 -6.96 -23.48 -12.89
C PHE A 154 -7.61 -24.83 -12.55
N GLY A 155 -7.83 -25.69 -13.54
CA GLY A 155 -8.48 -27.00 -13.35
C GLY A 155 -9.98 -26.91 -13.06
N PHE A 156 -10.62 -25.76 -13.31
CA PHE A 156 -12.06 -25.61 -13.17
C PHE A 156 -12.76 -26.01 -14.48
N GLU A 157 -13.84 -26.78 -14.37
CA GLU A 157 -14.62 -27.25 -15.53
C GLU A 157 -15.51 -26.15 -16.14
N ALA A 158 -15.87 -25.13 -15.37
CA ALA A 158 -16.70 -24.02 -15.82
C ALA A 158 -16.49 -22.76 -14.97
N PHE A 159 -16.84 -21.60 -15.52
CA PHE A 159 -16.97 -20.36 -14.75
C PHE A 159 -18.16 -20.42 -13.79
N ARG A 160 -18.15 -19.58 -12.76
CA ARG A 160 -19.28 -19.53 -11.82
C ARG A 160 -20.54 -19.06 -12.56
N PRO A 161 -21.69 -19.73 -12.37
CA PRO A 161 -22.92 -19.39 -13.09
C PRO A 161 -23.52 -18.06 -12.63
N ARG A 162 -23.16 -17.58 -11.44
CA ARG A 162 -23.60 -16.28 -10.91
C ARG A 162 -22.41 -15.44 -10.39
N PRO A 163 -22.47 -14.11 -10.52
CA PRO A 163 -23.50 -13.32 -11.20
C PRO A 163 -23.55 -13.62 -12.70
N ALA A 164 -24.73 -13.44 -13.30
CA ALA A 164 -24.97 -13.70 -14.72
C ALA A 164 -25.28 -12.38 -15.44
N THR A 165 -24.98 -12.32 -16.73
CA THR A 165 -25.44 -11.25 -17.61
C THR A 165 -26.97 -11.31 -17.76
N PRO A 166 -27.63 -10.24 -18.26
CA PRO A 166 -29.06 -10.27 -18.58
C PRO A 166 -29.46 -11.45 -19.48
N ASP A 167 -28.55 -11.90 -20.35
CA ASP A 167 -28.75 -13.03 -21.28
C ASP A 167 -28.47 -14.41 -20.63
N GLY A 168 -28.15 -14.45 -19.33
CA GLY A 168 -27.98 -15.68 -18.55
C GLY A 168 -26.58 -16.30 -18.59
N HIS A 169 -25.60 -15.67 -19.25
CA HIS A 169 -24.21 -16.13 -19.30
C HIS A 169 -23.44 -15.76 -18.03
N SER A 170 -22.40 -16.52 -17.69
CA SER A 170 -21.51 -16.16 -16.58
C SER A 170 -20.88 -14.79 -16.82
N LEU A 171 -20.95 -13.91 -15.81
CA LEU A 171 -20.32 -12.60 -15.90
C LEU A 171 -18.79 -12.72 -15.96
N GLN A 172 -18.21 -13.70 -15.26
CA GLN A 172 -16.76 -13.96 -15.29
C GLN A 172 -16.31 -14.33 -16.70
N GLU A 173 -17.02 -15.28 -17.33
CA GLU A 173 -16.74 -15.74 -18.68
C GLU A 173 -16.82 -14.60 -19.68
N THR A 174 -17.86 -13.76 -19.58
CA THR A 174 -18.05 -12.60 -20.45
C THR A 174 -16.89 -11.61 -20.36
N ILE A 175 -16.41 -11.33 -19.14
CA ILE A 175 -15.27 -10.41 -18.93
C ILE A 175 -13.98 -11.02 -19.46
N VAL A 176 -13.73 -12.31 -19.21
CA VAL A 176 -12.55 -13.01 -19.73
C VAL A 176 -12.58 -13.03 -21.25
N ALA A 177 -13.72 -13.34 -21.87
CA ALA A 177 -13.88 -13.37 -23.33
C ALA A 177 -13.60 -11.99 -23.95
N ASN A 178 -14.14 -10.91 -23.36
CA ASN A 178 -13.83 -9.54 -23.78
C ASN A 178 -12.33 -9.25 -23.66
N ALA A 179 -11.70 -9.58 -22.52
CA ALA A 179 -10.27 -9.35 -22.27
C ALA A 179 -9.37 -10.13 -23.24
N MET A 180 -9.69 -11.40 -23.52
CA MET A 180 -9.00 -12.24 -24.51
C MET A 180 -9.15 -11.70 -25.94
N SER A 181 -10.29 -11.08 -26.23
CA SER A 181 -10.61 -10.40 -27.49
C SER A 181 -10.14 -8.94 -27.54
N LYS A 182 -9.36 -8.49 -26.55
CA LYS A 182 -8.79 -7.13 -26.46
C LYS A 182 -9.83 -6.01 -26.35
N VAL A 183 -11.06 -6.31 -25.93
CA VAL A 183 -12.11 -5.33 -25.69
C VAL A 183 -11.91 -4.70 -24.31
N PRO A 184 -11.61 -3.38 -24.22
CA PRO A 184 -11.46 -2.70 -22.94
C PRO A 184 -12.75 -2.80 -22.12
N THR A 185 -12.65 -3.22 -20.86
CA THR A 185 -13.83 -3.60 -20.06
C THR A 185 -13.78 -2.99 -18.66
N LEU A 186 -14.92 -2.47 -18.20
CA LEU A 186 -15.19 -2.17 -16.79
C LEU A 186 -16.12 -3.24 -16.22
N GLY A 187 -15.59 -4.15 -15.42
CA GLY A 187 -16.34 -5.21 -14.74
C GLY A 187 -16.67 -4.86 -13.30
N ILE A 188 -17.95 -4.91 -12.94
CA ILE A 188 -18.43 -4.74 -11.56
C ILE A 188 -18.90 -6.11 -11.07
N LEU A 189 -18.17 -6.72 -10.13
CA LEU A 189 -18.49 -8.04 -9.58
C LEU A 189 -18.50 -8.02 -8.06
N PRO A 190 -19.56 -8.48 -7.37
CA PRO A 190 -19.59 -8.53 -5.91
C PRO A 190 -18.36 -9.23 -5.31
N THR A 191 -17.96 -8.83 -4.11
CA THR A 191 -16.85 -9.49 -3.39
C THR A 191 -17.08 -11.00 -3.25
N GLY A 192 -16.00 -11.78 -3.29
CA GLY A 192 -16.08 -13.24 -3.17
C GLY A 192 -16.59 -13.98 -4.42
N THR A 193 -16.87 -13.29 -5.53
CA THR A 193 -17.29 -13.92 -6.80
C THR A 193 -16.12 -14.37 -7.69
N GLY A 194 -14.87 -14.15 -7.27
CA GLY A 194 -13.68 -14.55 -8.04
C GLY A 194 -13.21 -13.51 -9.06
N LYS A 195 -13.31 -12.21 -8.74
CA LYS A 195 -12.87 -11.07 -9.57
C LYS A 195 -11.45 -11.24 -10.15
N SER A 196 -10.50 -11.78 -9.39
CA SER A 196 -9.11 -11.92 -9.84
C SER A 196 -8.95 -12.83 -11.08
N ILE A 197 -9.83 -13.83 -11.24
CA ILE A 197 -9.75 -14.74 -12.39
C ILE A 197 -9.99 -14.00 -13.72
N CYS A 198 -10.76 -12.90 -13.67
CA CYS A 198 -11.12 -12.10 -14.83
C CYS A 198 -9.92 -11.39 -15.48
N TYR A 199 -8.80 -11.20 -14.76
CA TYR A 199 -7.54 -10.73 -15.34
C TYR A 199 -6.43 -11.79 -15.31
N GLN A 200 -6.40 -12.68 -14.32
CA GLN A 200 -5.35 -13.70 -14.21
C GLN A 200 -5.38 -14.65 -15.41
N LEU A 201 -6.58 -15.11 -15.79
CA LEU A 201 -6.74 -16.03 -16.91
C LEU A 201 -6.33 -15.41 -18.26
N PRO A 202 -6.85 -14.24 -18.68
CA PRO A 202 -6.41 -13.62 -19.93
C PRO A 202 -4.93 -13.23 -19.91
N ALA A 203 -4.37 -12.86 -18.76
CA ALA A 203 -2.93 -12.58 -18.62
C ALA A 203 -2.07 -13.82 -18.92
N LEU A 204 -2.39 -14.95 -18.30
CA LEU A 204 -1.66 -16.21 -18.51
C LEU A 204 -1.83 -16.74 -19.94
N ALA A 205 -3.05 -16.63 -20.49
CA ALA A 205 -3.33 -17.00 -21.87
C ALA A 205 -2.56 -16.12 -22.86
N GLN A 206 -2.47 -14.81 -22.64
CA GLN A 206 -1.69 -13.92 -23.49
C GLN A 206 -0.18 -14.14 -23.35
N TYR A 207 0.31 -14.30 -22.12
CA TYR A 207 1.71 -14.63 -21.87
C TYR A 207 2.14 -15.90 -22.63
N ARG A 208 1.30 -16.94 -22.65
CA ARG A 208 1.58 -18.16 -23.43
C ARG A 208 1.57 -17.92 -24.95
N ARG A 209 0.72 -17.00 -25.43
CA ARG A 209 0.61 -16.68 -26.86
C ARG A 209 1.76 -15.82 -27.36
N THR A 210 2.17 -14.78 -26.62
CA THR A 210 3.13 -13.76 -27.10
C THR A 210 4.27 -13.41 -26.13
N GLY A 211 4.30 -13.97 -24.92
CA GLY A 211 5.27 -13.59 -23.88
C GLY A 211 5.00 -12.22 -23.25
N ALA A 212 3.86 -11.60 -23.54
CA ALA A 212 3.51 -10.29 -23.02
C ALA A 212 3.25 -10.31 -21.51
N LEU A 213 3.61 -9.22 -20.86
CA LEU A 213 3.41 -8.97 -19.44
C LEU A 213 2.06 -8.30 -19.22
N THR A 214 1.26 -8.80 -18.28
CA THR A 214 0.11 -8.06 -17.77
C THR A 214 0.51 -7.31 -16.50
N VAL A 215 0.28 -5.99 -16.49
CA VAL A 215 0.58 -5.15 -15.33
C VAL A 215 -0.72 -4.88 -14.57
N VAL A 216 -0.78 -5.33 -13.33
CA VAL A 216 -1.94 -5.23 -12.44
C VAL A 216 -1.68 -4.19 -11.36
N ILE A 217 -2.33 -3.04 -11.51
CA ILE A 217 -2.29 -1.93 -10.57
C ILE A 217 -3.31 -2.23 -9.47
N SER A 218 -2.84 -2.38 -8.24
CA SER A 218 -3.67 -2.70 -7.08
C SER A 218 -3.27 -1.83 -5.87
N PRO A 219 -4.21 -1.35 -5.03
CA PRO A 219 -3.88 -0.40 -3.96
C PRO A 219 -3.26 -1.07 -2.72
N LEU A 220 -3.26 -2.40 -2.66
CA LEU A 220 -3.25 -3.14 -1.41
C LEU A 220 -2.14 -4.18 -1.40
N VAL A 221 -1.04 -3.82 -0.74
CA VAL A 221 0.17 -4.65 -0.71
C VAL A 221 -0.07 -6.04 -0.12
N ALA A 222 -0.89 -6.15 0.93
CA ALA A 222 -1.23 -7.44 1.54
C ALA A 222 -1.96 -8.36 0.53
N LEU A 223 -2.95 -7.83 -0.19
CA LEU A 223 -3.69 -8.57 -1.21
C LEU A 223 -2.77 -9.05 -2.35
N MET A 224 -1.76 -8.27 -2.72
CA MET A 224 -0.80 -8.66 -3.75
C MET A 224 0.00 -9.90 -3.31
N ALA A 225 0.46 -9.94 -2.07
CA ALA A 225 1.18 -11.08 -1.52
C ALA A 225 0.30 -12.35 -1.48
N ASP A 226 -0.96 -12.21 -1.05
CA ASP A 226 -1.93 -13.31 -1.01
C ASP A 226 -2.22 -13.86 -2.40
N GLN A 227 -2.35 -13.00 -3.41
CA GLN A 227 -2.55 -13.44 -4.80
C GLN A 227 -1.34 -14.19 -5.37
N VAL A 228 -0.12 -13.73 -5.09
CA VAL A 228 1.11 -14.43 -5.49
C VAL A 228 1.18 -15.81 -4.82
N ALA A 229 0.92 -15.88 -3.51
CA ALA A 229 0.90 -17.14 -2.77
C ALA A 229 -0.19 -18.10 -3.28
N GLY A 230 -1.40 -17.59 -3.55
CA GLY A 230 -2.51 -18.36 -4.09
C GLY A 230 -2.19 -18.95 -5.46
N LEU A 231 -1.65 -18.15 -6.40
CA LEU A 231 -1.23 -18.63 -7.71
C LEU A 231 -0.10 -19.67 -7.59
N ARG A 232 0.89 -19.43 -6.72
CA ARG A 232 1.98 -20.40 -6.46
C ARG A 232 1.45 -21.73 -5.94
N SER A 233 0.48 -21.72 -5.03
CA SER A 233 -0.16 -22.94 -4.51
C SER A 233 -0.86 -23.76 -5.60
N GLN A 234 -1.34 -23.09 -6.65
CA GLN A 234 -1.95 -23.71 -7.83
C GLN A 234 -0.91 -24.07 -8.90
N GLY A 235 0.37 -23.76 -8.67
CA GLY A 235 1.49 -24.00 -9.57
C GLY A 235 1.88 -22.85 -10.50
N ILE A 236 1.17 -21.75 -10.45
CA ILE A 236 1.42 -20.62 -11.33
C ILE A 236 2.48 -19.73 -10.66
N THR A 237 3.72 -19.84 -11.12
CA THR A 237 4.85 -19.06 -10.56
C THR A 237 5.18 -17.80 -11.33
N ALA A 238 4.55 -17.58 -12.49
CA ALA A 238 4.78 -16.43 -13.35
C ALA A 238 4.07 -15.14 -12.85
N CYS A 239 3.84 -15.03 -11.54
CA CYS A 239 3.24 -13.85 -10.91
C CYS A 239 4.22 -13.28 -9.89
N VAL A 240 4.55 -12.01 -10.07
CA VAL A 240 5.51 -11.26 -9.23
C VAL A 240 4.86 -9.99 -8.72
N THR A 241 5.37 -9.49 -7.59
CA THR A 241 4.89 -8.24 -6.99
C THR A 241 6.03 -7.25 -6.86
N VAL A 242 5.76 -5.96 -7.07
CA VAL A 242 6.68 -4.85 -6.74
C VAL A 242 5.92 -3.83 -5.90
N ASN A 243 6.37 -3.64 -4.65
CA ASN A 243 5.75 -2.74 -3.69
C ASN A 243 6.79 -2.20 -2.68
N GLY A 244 6.37 -1.29 -1.80
CA GLY A 244 7.26 -0.67 -0.81
C GLY A 244 7.62 -1.54 0.40
N MET A 245 7.10 -2.77 0.51
CA MET A 245 7.38 -3.70 1.62
C MET A 245 8.41 -4.79 1.26
N LEU A 246 8.99 -4.77 0.06
CA LEU A 246 10.06 -5.71 -0.32
C LEU A 246 11.43 -5.19 0.14
N SER A 247 12.29 -6.09 0.60
CA SER A 247 13.71 -5.78 0.81
C SER A 247 14.40 -5.50 -0.53
N MET A 248 15.60 -4.91 -0.50
CA MET A 248 16.36 -4.60 -1.71
C MET A 248 16.66 -5.86 -2.56
N PRO A 249 17.14 -6.99 -1.99
CA PRO A 249 17.35 -8.22 -2.76
C PRO A 249 16.05 -8.78 -3.36
N GLU A 250 14.95 -8.82 -2.61
CA GLU A 250 13.65 -9.31 -3.11
C GLU A 250 13.12 -8.42 -4.24
N ARG A 251 13.27 -7.10 -4.10
CA ARG A 251 12.88 -6.14 -5.14
C ARG A 251 13.71 -6.38 -6.40
N GLN A 252 15.02 -6.57 -6.28
CA GLN A 252 15.90 -6.83 -7.41
C GLN A 252 15.53 -8.15 -8.11
N ASP A 253 15.32 -9.25 -7.37
CA ASP A 253 14.87 -10.54 -7.92
C ASP A 253 13.52 -10.40 -8.65
N ALA A 254 12.56 -9.68 -8.08
CA ALA A 254 11.26 -9.45 -8.73
C ALA A 254 11.41 -8.67 -10.04
N LEU A 255 12.26 -7.65 -10.06
CA LEU A 255 12.57 -6.84 -11.23
C LEU A 255 13.29 -7.65 -12.32
N ASP A 256 14.22 -8.51 -11.94
CA ASP A 256 14.92 -9.40 -12.87
C ASP A 256 14.01 -10.48 -13.45
N GLN A 257 13.08 -11.03 -12.68
CA GLN A 257 12.04 -11.94 -13.19
C GLN A 257 11.16 -11.25 -14.24
N VAL A 258 10.81 -9.98 -14.04
CA VAL A 258 10.09 -9.20 -15.06
C VAL A 258 10.98 -9.00 -16.28
N ARG A 259 12.23 -8.59 -16.10
CA ARG A 259 13.16 -8.34 -17.20
C ARG A 259 13.41 -9.57 -18.07
N LEU A 260 13.67 -10.72 -17.44
CA LEU A 260 14.04 -11.97 -18.11
C LEU A 260 12.88 -12.71 -18.77
N GLY A 261 11.63 -12.27 -18.56
CA GLY A 261 10.46 -12.94 -19.13
C GLY A 261 9.85 -14.04 -18.25
N ASP A 262 10.34 -14.20 -17.02
CA ASP A 262 9.84 -15.17 -16.04
C ASP A 262 8.45 -14.76 -15.48
N ALA A 263 8.09 -13.48 -15.58
CA ALA A 263 6.79 -12.94 -15.16
C ALA A 263 5.79 -12.79 -16.31
N ALA A 264 4.60 -13.38 -16.11
CA ALA A 264 3.37 -13.17 -16.87
C ALA A 264 2.50 -12.05 -16.27
N ILE A 265 2.47 -11.96 -14.94
CA ILE A 265 1.68 -10.98 -14.18
C ILE A 265 2.61 -10.20 -13.26
N LEU A 266 2.65 -8.87 -13.39
CA LEU A 266 3.27 -7.96 -12.45
C LEU A 266 2.19 -7.26 -11.64
N LEU A 267 2.04 -7.63 -10.37
CA LEU A 267 1.26 -6.88 -9.40
C LEU A 267 2.08 -5.69 -8.92
N ILE A 268 1.57 -4.47 -9.06
CA ILE A 268 2.27 -3.26 -8.64
C ILE A 268 1.36 -2.29 -7.88
N SER A 269 1.89 -1.65 -6.84
CA SER A 269 1.18 -0.53 -6.19
C SER A 269 1.29 0.73 -7.06
N PRO A 270 0.25 1.57 -7.16
CA PRO A 270 0.23 2.68 -8.12
C PRO A 270 1.39 3.67 -7.90
N GLU A 271 1.85 3.84 -6.67
CA GLU A 271 2.96 4.72 -6.31
C GLU A 271 4.30 4.24 -6.87
N GLN A 272 4.47 2.92 -7.12
CA GLN A 272 5.70 2.36 -7.69
C GLN A 272 5.86 2.70 -9.18
N LEU A 273 4.80 3.11 -9.89
CA LEU A 273 4.91 3.58 -11.28
C LEU A 273 5.70 4.89 -11.37
N ARG A 274 5.86 5.63 -10.25
CA ARG A 274 6.75 6.80 -10.14
C ARG A 274 8.22 6.42 -9.94
N SER A 275 8.57 5.14 -10.01
CA SER A 275 9.94 4.63 -9.83
C SER A 275 10.66 4.50 -11.19
N PRO A 276 11.85 5.09 -11.36
CA PRO A 276 12.60 5.00 -12.61
C PRO A 276 12.99 3.55 -12.98
N SER A 277 13.29 2.71 -11.97
CA SER A 277 13.67 1.31 -12.22
C SER A 277 12.50 0.49 -12.77
N VAL A 278 11.29 0.74 -12.29
CA VAL A 278 10.07 0.11 -12.83
C VAL A 278 9.84 0.54 -14.27
N ARG A 279 9.97 1.84 -14.58
CA ARG A 279 9.83 2.35 -15.95
C ARG A 279 10.83 1.66 -16.90
N SER A 280 12.11 1.63 -16.53
CA SER A 280 13.17 1.02 -17.34
C SER A 280 12.95 -0.47 -17.62
N ILE A 281 12.38 -1.21 -16.68
CA ILE A 281 12.10 -2.65 -16.87
C ILE A 281 10.85 -2.89 -17.71
N LEU A 282 9.83 -2.04 -17.56
CA LEU A 282 8.64 -2.10 -18.41
C LEU A 282 8.96 -1.77 -19.88
N GLU A 283 9.94 -0.91 -20.16
CA GLU A 283 10.43 -0.65 -21.52
C GLU A 283 11.06 -1.89 -22.17
N GLN A 284 11.63 -2.80 -21.37
CA GLN A 284 12.23 -4.05 -21.83
C GLN A 284 11.20 -5.16 -22.10
N ARG A 285 9.93 -4.95 -21.77
CA ARG A 285 8.86 -5.95 -21.94
C ARG A 285 7.74 -5.42 -22.83
N GLU A 286 7.04 -6.34 -23.50
CA GLU A 286 5.76 -6.03 -24.13
C GLU A 286 4.65 -6.07 -23.08
N VAL A 287 3.89 -4.99 -22.92
CA VAL A 287 2.71 -5.00 -22.04
C VAL A 287 1.49 -5.46 -22.84
N GLY A 288 0.86 -6.53 -22.38
CA GLY A 288 -0.28 -7.16 -23.02
C GLY A 288 -1.64 -6.62 -22.56
N HIS A 289 -1.75 -6.28 -21.27
CA HIS A 289 -2.90 -5.62 -20.66
C HIS A 289 -2.45 -4.71 -19.53
N TRP A 290 -3.20 -3.63 -19.35
CA TRP A 290 -3.20 -2.85 -18.12
C TRP A 290 -4.44 -3.19 -17.31
N VAL A 291 -4.26 -3.60 -16.07
CA VAL A 291 -5.35 -3.97 -15.18
C VAL A 291 -5.42 -2.97 -14.03
N PHE A 292 -6.59 -2.39 -13.83
CA PHE A 292 -6.91 -1.57 -12.67
C PHE A 292 -7.82 -2.40 -11.76
N ASP A 293 -7.24 -3.01 -10.73
CA ASP A 293 -8.01 -3.63 -9.66
C ASP A 293 -8.49 -2.54 -8.69
N GLU A 294 -9.66 -2.73 -8.08
CA GLU A 294 -10.35 -1.68 -7.32
C GLU A 294 -10.47 -0.36 -8.10
N ALA A 295 -10.92 -0.45 -9.35
CA ALA A 295 -11.01 0.69 -10.28
C ALA A 295 -11.82 1.89 -9.74
N HIS A 296 -12.64 1.71 -8.69
CA HIS A 296 -13.28 2.82 -7.99
C HIS A 296 -12.29 3.84 -7.41
N CYS A 297 -11.03 3.46 -7.14
CA CYS A 297 -9.97 4.35 -6.67
C CYS A 297 -9.59 5.46 -7.68
N VAL A 298 -9.90 5.27 -8.97
CA VAL A 298 -9.72 6.30 -10.02
C VAL A 298 -10.69 7.48 -9.80
N SER A 299 -11.88 7.20 -9.26
CA SER A 299 -12.94 8.18 -9.17
C SER A 299 -12.79 9.09 -7.96
N LYS A 300 -12.91 10.42 -8.17
CA LYS A 300 -12.94 11.42 -7.08
C LYS A 300 -14.17 11.26 -6.18
N TRP A 301 -15.21 10.61 -6.72
CA TRP A 301 -16.47 10.30 -6.07
C TRP A 301 -16.50 8.88 -5.51
N GLY A 302 -15.42 8.11 -5.69
CA GLY A 302 -15.22 6.81 -5.07
C GLY A 302 -15.02 6.92 -3.56
N HIS A 303 -15.33 5.86 -2.83
CA HIS A 303 -15.19 5.81 -1.37
C HIS A 303 -13.73 5.74 -0.90
N ASP A 304 -12.81 5.25 -1.75
CA ASP A 304 -11.35 5.21 -1.51
C ASP A 304 -10.58 5.84 -2.70
N PHE A 305 -10.78 7.14 -2.94
CA PHE A 305 -10.07 7.86 -4.01
C PHE A 305 -8.55 7.89 -3.75
N ARG A 306 -7.76 7.51 -4.77
CA ARG A 306 -6.29 7.54 -4.70
C ARG A 306 -5.70 8.31 -5.89
N PRO A 307 -5.03 9.46 -5.65
CA PRO A 307 -4.44 10.26 -6.72
C PRO A 307 -3.49 9.47 -7.65
N ASP A 308 -2.71 8.53 -7.10
CA ASP A 308 -1.76 7.75 -7.88
C ASP A 308 -2.44 6.79 -8.90
N TYR A 309 -3.74 6.49 -8.77
CA TYR A 309 -4.50 5.77 -9.80
C TYR A 309 -4.70 6.61 -11.07
N ARG A 310 -4.95 7.92 -10.92
CA ARG A 310 -5.04 8.83 -12.07
C ARG A 310 -3.66 9.08 -12.69
N TYR A 311 -2.62 9.13 -11.86
CA TYR A 311 -1.24 9.15 -12.37
C TYR A 311 -0.92 7.91 -13.19
N ALA A 312 -1.38 6.72 -12.78
CA ALA A 312 -1.15 5.50 -13.55
C ALA A 312 -1.72 5.59 -14.98
N ALA A 313 -2.90 6.20 -15.17
CA ALA A 313 -3.43 6.47 -16.51
C ALA A 313 -2.53 7.42 -17.32
N ARG A 314 -1.98 8.46 -16.68
CA ARG A 314 -1.00 9.37 -17.31
C ARG A 314 0.30 8.64 -17.70
N PHE A 315 0.83 7.83 -16.78
CA PHE A 315 2.01 6.99 -17.02
C PHE A 315 1.80 6.06 -18.22
N ILE A 316 0.64 5.41 -18.31
CA ILE A 316 0.31 4.52 -19.45
C ILE A 316 0.34 5.30 -20.77
N LYS A 317 -0.24 6.51 -20.79
CA LYS A 317 -0.21 7.38 -21.98
C LYS A 317 1.22 7.70 -22.42
N GLU A 318 2.06 8.12 -21.47
CA GLU A 318 3.47 8.46 -21.70
C GLU A 318 4.27 7.23 -22.16
N TYR A 319 4.07 6.09 -21.51
CA TYR A 319 4.75 4.83 -21.83
C TYR A 319 4.35 4.29 -23.21
N SER A 320 3.08 4.39 -23.59
CA SER A 320 2.58 3.84 -24.84
C SER A 320 2.89 4.68 -26.08
N GLY A 321 3.18 5.98 -25.92
CA GLY A 321 3.54 6.87 -27.01
C GLY A 321 2.53 6.85 -28.17
N GLU A 322 3.02 6.84 -29.40
CA GLU A 322 2.20 6.84 -30.62
C GLU A 322 1.55 5.49 -30.94
N SER A 323 2.04 4.39 -30.36
CA SER A 323 1.52 3.03 -30.61
C SER A 323 0.14 2.79 -29.97
N GLY A 324 -0.29 3.69 -29.09
CA GLY A 324 -1.52 3.56 -28.32
C GLY A 324 -1.38 2.55 -27.17
N PRO A 325 -2.21 2.68 -26.12
CA PRO A 325 -2.14 1.83 -24.94
C PRO A 325 -2.62 0.39 -25.21
N ALA A 326 -2.00 -0.56 -24.51
CA ALA A 326 -2.51 -1.93 -24.44
C ALA A 326 -3.92 -1.95 -23.82
N PRO A 327 -4.77 -2.95 -24.11
CA PRO A 327 -6.15 -2.98 -23.64
C PRO A 327 -6.27 -2.91 -22.11
N LEU A 328 -7.30 -2.19 -21.66
CA LEU A 328 -7.58 -1.98 -20.24
C LEU A 328 -8.61 -2.97 -19.68
N ILE A 329 -8.33 -3.50 -18.50
CA ILE A 329 -9.28 -4.28 -17.70
C ILE A 329 -9.45 -3.56 -16.36
N CYS A 330 -10.61 -2.94 -16.15
CA CYS A 330 -10.94 -2.26 -14.91
C CYS A 330 -11.92 -3.13 -14.13
N LEU A 331 -11.58 -3.52 -12.89
CA LEU A 331 -12.48 -4.32 -12.06
C LEU A 331 -12.73 -3.66 -10.71
N THR A 332 -13.96 -3.69 -10.23
CA THR A 332 -14.33 -3.20 -8.89
C THR A 332 -15.44 -4.07 -8.30
N ALA A 333 -15.53 -4.09 -6.96
CA ALA A 333 -16.60 -4.83 -6.30
C ALA A 333 -17.95 -4.11 -6.35
N THR A 334 -17.89 -2.78 -6.23
CA THR A 334 -19.05 -1.90 -6.13
C THR A 334 -18.74 -0.59 -6.83
N ALA A 335 -19.71 -0.02 -7.56
CA ALA A 335 -19.61 1.33 -8.11
C ALA A 335 -21.01 1.93 -8.30
N LYS A 336 -21.17 3.19 -7.91
CA LYS A 336 -22.38 3.98 -8.19
C LYS A 336 -22.40 4.47 -9.63
N PRO A 337 -23.55 4.86 -10.19
CA PRO A 337 -23.63 5.45 -11.54
C PRO A 337 -22.69 6.65 -11.74
N GLY A 338 -22.53 7.51 -10.73
CA GLY A 338 -21.59 8.64 -10.77
C GLY A 338 -20.11 8.20 -10.81
N VAL A 339 -19.76 7.14 -10.07
CA VAL A 339 -18.41 6.55 -10.06
C VAL A 339 -18.11 5.89 -11.40
N ILE A 340 -19.07 5.15 -11.97
CA ILE A 340 -18.94 4.52 -13.29
C ILE A 340 -18.65 5.57 -14.35
N LYS A 341 -19.44 6.66 -14.39
CA LYS A 341 -19.25 7.77 -15.34
C LYS A 341 -17.88 8.46 -15.19
N ASP A 342 -17.39 8.64 -13.97
CA ASP A 342 -16.08 9.27 -13.73
C ASP A 342 -14.92 8.34 -14.15
N ILE A 343 -15.03 7.02 -13.89
CA ILE A 343 -14.03 6.04 -14.37
C ILE A 343 -13.98 6.03 -15.91
N THR A 344 -15.13 5.84 -16.56
CA THR A 344 -15.18 5.74 -18.03
C THR A 344 -14.78 7.06 -18.69
N GLY A 345 -15.26 8.19 -18.16
CA GLY A 345 -14.88 9.52 -18.62
C GLY A 345 -13.39 9.83 -18.47
N HIS A 346 -12.78 9.41 -17.35
CA HIS A 346 -11.35 9.61 -17.12
C HIS A 346 -10.49 8.85 -18.15
N PHE A 347 -10.76 7.56 -18.37
CA PHE A 347 -10.00 6.76 -19.33
C PHE A 347 -10.25 7.20 -20.78
N LEU A 348 -11.46 7.64 -21.12
CA LEU A 348 -11.75 8.24 -22.42
C LEU A 348 -10.95 9.53 -22.62
N ALA A 349 -10.94 10.43 -21.64
CA ALA A 349 -10.26 11.72 -21.75
C ALA A 349 -8.72 11.58 -21.77
N VAL A 350 -8.15 10.70 -20.95
CA VAL A 350 -6.69 10.57 -20.81
C VAL A 350 -6.10 9.66 -21.89
N LEU A 351 -6.69 8.48 -22.09
CA LEU A 351 -6.17 7.43 -22.97
C LEU A 351 -6.91 7.29 -24.30
N GLY A 352 -8.06 7.95 -24.49
CA GLY A 352 -8.89 7.74 -25.68
C GLY A 352 -9.59 6.39 -25.72
N ILE A 353 -9.75 5.72 -24.56
CA ILE A 353 -10.32 4.37 -24.47
C ILE A 353 -11.76 4.42 -23.98
N GLU A 354 -12.67 3.83 -24.76
CA GLU A 354 -14.04 3.54 -24.32
C GLU A 354 -14.09 2.17 -23.63
N LEU A 355 -14.62 2.13 -22.41
CA LEU A 355 -14.75 0.90 -21.62
C LEU A 355 -16.14 0.29 -21.78
N LYS A 356 -16.21 -0.98 -22.19
CA LYS A 356 -17.45 -1.75 -22.17
C LYS A 356 -17.84 -2.08 -20.73
N LEU A 357 -18.98 -1.57 -20.27
CA LEU A 357 -19.50 -1.83 -18.93
C LEU A 357 -20.13 -3.23 -18.84
N ILE A 358 -19.70 -4.02 -17.87
CA ILE A 358 -20.29 -5.31 -17.48
C ILE A 358 -20.64 -5.23 -16.00
N ASP A 359 -21.92 -5.05 -15.69
CA ASP A 359 -22.40 -4.85 -14.32
C ASP A 359 -23.11 -6.11 -13.78
N GLY A 360 -22.50 -6.75 -12.80
CA GLY A 360 -23.05 -7.89 -12.07
C GLY A 360 -23.84 -7.53 -10.82
N GLY A 361 -24.03 -6.23 -10.53
CA GLY A 361 -24.63 -5.72 -9.32
C GLY A 361 -23.74 -5.89 -8.07
N ALA A 362 -24.28 -5.52 -6.91
CA ALA A 362 -23.58 -5.60 -5.61
C ALA A 362 -24.10 -6.74 -4.71
N LYS A 363 -25.17 -7.44 -5.10
CA LYS A 363 -25.90 -8.35 -4.21
C LYS A 363 -25.28 -9.74 -4.14
N ARG A 364 -25.21 -10.29 -2.92
CA ARG A 364 -24.85 -11.68 -2.65
C ARG A 364 -26.03 -12.42 -2.03
N HIS A 365 -26.49 -13.49 -2.66
CA HIS A 365 -27.68 -14.22 -2.22
C HIS A 365 -27.42 -15.16 -1.04
N ASN A 366 -26.17 -15.52 -0.79
CA ASN A 366 -25.77 -16.41 0.29
C ASN A 366 -25.49 -15.67 1.62
N LEU A 367 -25.65 -14.35 1.65
CA LEU A 367 -25.44 -13.53 2.85
C LEU A 367 -26.78 -13.13 3.46
N ASP A 368 -26.94 -13.43 4.74
CA ASP A 368 -28.05 -12.97 5.55
C ASP A 368 -27.61 -11.77 6.39
N PHE A 369 -28.36 -10.68 6.33
CA PHE A 369 -28.02 -9.42 6.99
C PHE A 369 -28.96 -9.19 8.17
N GLU A 370 -28.42 -8.69 9.28
CA GLU A 370 -29.18 -8.42 10.49
C GLU A 370 -28.67 -7.15 11.17
N ILE A 371 -29.59 -6.36 11.75
CA ILE A 371 -29.24 -5.16 12.52
C ILE A 371 -29.80 -5.34 13.92
N VAL A 372 -28.91 -5.29 14.91
CA VAL A 372 -29.23 -5.52 16.32
C VAL A 372 -29.00 -4.22 17.09
N PRO A 373 -30.01 -3.70 17.83
CA PRO A 373 -29.84 -2.51 18.64
C PRO A 373 -28.89 -2.81 19.82
N THR A 374 -27.94 -1.92 20.09
CA THR A 374 -27.01 -2.05 21.22
C THR A 374 -26.82 -0.71 21.95
N GLU A 375 -26.17 -0.78 23.10
CA GLU A 375 -25.68 0.38 23.84
C GLU A 375 -24.18 0.27 24.07
N ARG A 376 -23.51 1.41 24.21
CA ARG A 376 -22.06 1.47 24.42
C ARG A 376 -21.54 0.57 25.54
N ARG A 377 -22.30 0.42 26.64
CA ARG A 377 -21.90 -0.43 27.78
C ARG A 377 -22.16 -1.92 27.56
N ARG A 378 -23.10 -2.27 26.68
CA ARG A 378 -23.53 -3.66 26.40
C ARG A 378 -22.83 -4.27 25.19
N LYS A 379 -22.23 -3.45 24.34
CA LYS A 379 -21.59 -3.84 23.07
C LYS A 379 -20.69 -5.09 23.17
N HIS A 380 -19.79 -5.18 24.15
CA HIS A 380 -18.94 -6.37 24.31
C HIS A 380 -19.74 -7.66 24.62
N GLY A 381 -20.78 -7.58 25.45
CA GLY A 381 -21.66 -8.71 25.74
C GLY A 381 -22.50 -9.11 24.53
N ASP A 382 -22.97 -8.14 23.75
CA ASP A 382 -23.75 -8.39 22.54
C ASP A 382 -22.88 -9.07 21.45
N ILE A 383 -21.60 -8.68 21.29
CA ILE A 383 -20.66 -9.37 20.39
C ILE A 383 -20.55 -10.85 20.78
N VAL A 384 -20.39 -11.16 22.07
CA VAL A 384 -20.31 -12.55 22.56
C VAL A 384 -21.58 -13.32 22.26
N SER A 385 -22.75 -12.72 22.53
CA SER A 385 -24.04 -13.34 22.24
C SER A 385 -24.16 -13.69 20.75
N VAL A 386 -23.82 -12.75 19.86
CA VAL A 386 -23.87 -12.97 18.41
C VAL A 386 -22.89 -14.06 17.98
N LEU A 387 -21.66 -14.08 18.50
CA LEU A 387 -20.68 -15.13 18.19
C LEU A 387 -21.13 -16.51 18.67
N GLN A 388 -21.70 -16.63 19.87
CA GLN A 388 -22.17 -17.92 20.42
C GLN A 388 -23.31 -18.54 19.61
N HIS A 389 -24.18 -17.71 19.01
CA HIS A 389 -25.32 -18.18 18.21
C HIS A 389 -24.98 -18.31 16.71
N GLY A 390 -24.07 -17.48 16.20
CA GLY A 390 -23.79 -17.37 14.76
C GLY A 390 -22.54 -18.12 14.28
N LEU A 391 -21.60 -18.47 15.17
CA LEU A 391 -20.40 -19.23 14.82
C LEU A 391 -20.59 -20.72 15.17
N PRO A 392 -20.48 -21.66 14.20
CA PRO A 392 -20.59 -23.08 14.49
C PRO A 392 -19.63 -23.55 15.58
N LYS A 393 -20.09 -24.38 16.54
CA LYS A 393 -19.24 -24.85 17.66
C LYS A 393 -18.10 -25.78 17.21
N ALA A 394 -18.30 -26.53 16.14
CA ALA A 394 -17.32 -27.44 15.55
C ALA A 394 -16.82 -26.93 14.18
N GLY A 395 -15.57 -27.24 13.84
CA GLY A 395 -14.92 -26.88 12.57
C GLY A 395 -13.94 -25.71 12.65
N GLY A 396 -13.21 -25.47 11.55
CA GLY A 396 -12.24 -24.38 11.38
C GLY A 396 -12.83 -23.07 10.84
N SER A 397 -14.16 -22.92 10.85
CA SER A 397 -14.84 -21.74 10.32
C SER A 397 -14.55 -20.50 11.16
N GLY A 398 -14.36 -19.36 10.49
CA GLY A 398 -13.95 -18.10 11.11
C GLY A 398 -15.07 -17.07 11.29
N ALA A 399 -14.86 -16.12 12.20
CA ALA A 399 -15.63 -14.89 12.35
C ALA A 399 -14.75 -13.64 12.38
N ILE A 400 -15.28 -12.53 11.88
CA ILE A 400 -14.62 -11.21 11.93
C ILE A 400 -15.48 -10.24 12.73
N VAL A 401 -14.87 -9.46 13.62
CA VAL A 401 -15.50 -8.40 14.40
C VAL A 401 -14.89 -7.05 14.01
N TYR A 402 -15.62 -6.22 13.26
CA TYR A 402 -15.17 -4.90 12.80
C TYR A 402 -15.40 -3.81 13.85
N CYS A 403 -14.35 -3.05 14.14
CA CYS A 403 -14.32 -1.93 15.08
C CYS A 403 -13.82 -0.65 14.39
N SER A 404 -14.30 0.51 14.84
CA SER A 404 -13.97 1.81 14.24
C SER A 404 -12.54 2.29 14.52
N ILE A 405 -11.93 1.87 15.65
CA ILE A 405 -10.60 2.31 16.09
C ILE A 405 -9.75 1.15 16.62
N ARG A 406 -8.41 1.31 16.58
CA ARG A 406 -7.43 0.29 16.98
C ARG A 406 -7.66 -0.21 18.41
N LYS A 407 -7.79 0.73 19.35
CA LYS A 407 -8.04 0.45 20.76
C LYS A 407 -9.28 -0.42 20.99
N SER A 408 -10.38 -0.16 20.27
CA SER A 408 -11.60 -0.97 20.39
C SER A 408 -11.41 -2.40 19.89
N ALA A 409 -10.60 -2.61 18.85
CA ALA A 409 -10.28 -3.95 18.35
C ALA A 409 -9.44 -4.75 19.36
N GLU A 410 -8.45 -4.09 19.98
CA GLU A 410 -7.64 -4.67 21.08
C GLU A 410 -8.53 -5.07 22.27
N GLU A 411 -9.35 -4.13 22.77
CA GLU A 411 -10.28 -4.35 23.89
C GLU A 411 -11.29 -5.48 23.60
N ALA A 412 -11.85 -5.51 22.38
CA ALA A 412 -12.76 -6.57 21.97
C ALA A 412 -12.08 -7.94 21.94
N ALA A 413 -10.87 -8.05 21.38
CA ALA A 413 -10.13 -9.31 21.35
C ALA A 413 -9.78 -9.82 22.76
N GLU A 414 -9.33 -8.93 23.65
CA GLU A 414 -9.06 -9.28 25.05
C GLU A 414 -10.31 -9.80 25.76
N PHE A 415 -11.44 -9.10 25.58
CA PHE A 415 -12.70 -9.52 26.15
C PHE A 415 -13.13 -10.89 25.62
N LEU A 416 -13.05 -11.12 24.31
CA LEU A 416 -13.41 -12.40 23.69
C LEU A 416 -12.54 -13.57 24.19
N ARG A 417 -11.23 -13.34 24.36
CA ARG A 417 -10.33 -14.34 24.97
C ARG A 417 -10.75 -14.69 26.40
N SER A 418 -11.14 -13.69 27.20
CA SER A 418 -11.63 -13.93 28.57
C SER A 418 -12.89 -14.80 28.62
N GLN A 419 -13.67 -14.82 27.53
CA GLN A 419 -14.88 -15.64 27.37
C GLN A 419 -14.61 -17.00 26.71
N GLY A 420 -13.34 -17.37 26.47
CA GLY A 420 -12.96 -18.68 25.94
C GLY A 420 -12.94 -18.79 24.42
N PHE A 421 -13.04 -17.68 23.67
CA PHE A 421 -12.86 -17.71 22.22
C PHE A 421 -11.38 -17.70 21.83
N SER A 422 -11.03 -18.47 20.80
CA SER A 422 -9.74 -18.33 20.09
C SER A 422 -9.78 -17.04 19.27
N ALA A 423 -9.35 -15.93 19.89
CA ALA A 423 -9.50 -14.57 19.37
C ALA A 423 -8.22 -13.72 19.42
N ALA A 424 -7.92 -13.02 18.32
CA ALA A 424 -6.83 -12.05 18.23
C ALA A 424 -7.34 -10.70 17.69
N HIS A 425 -6.52 -9.65 17.81
CA HIS A 425 -6.81 -8.36 17.20
C HIS A 425 -5.99 -8.17 15.91
N TYR A 426 -6.49 -7.36 14.99
CA TYR A 426 -5.74 -6.95 13.80
C TYR A 426 -5.98 -5.48 13.42
N HIS A 427 -4.89 -4.73 13.25
CA HIS A 427 -4.96 -3.36 12.76
C HIS A 427 -3.62 -2.91 12.15
N ALA A 428 -3.63 -1.76 11.46
CA ALA A 428 -2.45 -1.22 10.79
C ALA A 428 -1.22 -1.01 11.70
N GLY A 429 -1.42 -0.82 13.01
CA GLY A 429 -0.34 -0.64 14.00
C GLY A 429 0.43 -1.91 14.41
N LEU A 430 -0.02 -3.11 14.04
CA LEU A 430 0.69 -4.35 14.35
C LEU A 430 2.00 -4.46 13.56
N LYS A 431 3.00 -5.15 14.14
CA LYS A 431 4.25 -5.45 13.44
C LYS A 431 3.98 -6.37 12.23
N PRO A 432 4.80 -6.30 11.15
CA PRO A 432 4.60 -7.13 9.97
C PRO A 432 4.54 -8.63 10.26
N GLU A 433 5.39 -9.12 11.16
CA GLU A 433 5.43 -10.52 11.59
C GLU A 433 4.15 -10.92 12.33
N GLU A 434 3.74 -10.15 13.34
CA GLU A 434 2.49 -10.40 14.08
C GLU A 434 1.26 -10.40 13.15
N LYS A 435 1.24 -9.51 12.14
CA LYS A 435 0.18 -9.51 11.11
C LYS A 435 0.17 -10.82 10.33
N ARG A 436 1.34 -11.27 9.87
CA ARG A 436 1.51 -12.50 9.10
C ARG A 436 1.06 -13.71 9.93
N ASP A 437 1.49 -13.78 11.18
CA ASP A 437 1.20 -14.90 12.08
C ASP A 437 -0.30 -14.96 12.40
N VAL A 438 -0.94 -13.83 12.73
CA VAL A 438 -2.39 -13.77 12.99
C VAL A 438 -3.20 -14.12 11.73
N GLN A 439 -2.77 -13.65 10.55
CA GLN A 439 -3.41 -14.00 9.27
C GLN A 439 -3.29 -15.50 8.97
N GLN A 440 -2.09 -16.07 9.16
CA GLN A 440 -1.84 -17.48 8.93
C GLN A 440 -2.69 -18.35 9.86
N GLN A 441 -2.69 -18.04 11.16
CA GLN A 441 -3.49 -18.75 12.15
C GLN A 441 -5.00 -18.66 11.89
N PHE A 442 -5.48 -17.53 11.36
CA PHE A 442 -6.87 -17.42 10.95
C PHE A 442 -7.17 -18.20 9.67
N GLY A 443 -6.24 -18.19 8.71
CA GLY A 443 -6.34 -18.94 7.47
C GLY A 443 -6.42 -20.45 7.69
N ASP A 444 -5.53 -21.00 8.52
CA ASP A 444 -5.49 -22.43 8.84
C ASP A 444 -6.58 -22.89 9.82
N GLY A 445 -7.26 -21.95 10.48
CA GLY A 445 -8.39 -22.20 11.39
C GLY A 445 -8.00 -22.43 12.85
N SER A 446 -6.73 -22.30 13.23
CA SER A 446 -6.29 -22.30 14.64
C SER A 446 -6.84 -21.10 15.42
N LEU A 447 -6.95 -19.95 14.74
CA LEU A 447 -7.65 -18.77 15.22
C LEU A 447 -9.04 -18.69 14.60
N ARG A 448 -10.08 -18.63 15.43
CA ARG A 448 -11.48 -18.64 14.96
C ARG A 448 -12.10 -17.27 14.85
N VAL A 449 -11.65 -16.30 15.63
CA VAL A 449 -12.22 -14.96 15.68
C VAL A 449 -11.12 -13.91 15.54
N ILE A 450 -11.33 -12.90 14.69
CA ILE A 450 -10.48 -11.72 14.65
C ILE A 450 -11.31 -10.47 14.92
N ALA A 451 -10.89 -9.68 15.91
CA ALA A 451 -11.39 -8.32 16.09
C ALA A 451 -10.47 -7.33 15.39
N ALA A 452 -11.01 -6.45 14.54
CA ALA A 452 -10.16 -5.65 13.70
C ALA A 452 -10.76 -4.33 13.25
N THR A 453 -9.90 -3.41 12.83
CA THR A 453 -10.34 -2.23 12.05
C THR A 453 -10.51 -2.58 10.58
N ASN A 454 -10.97 -1.63 9.76
CA ASN A 454 -11.02 -1.73 8.30
C ASN A 454 -9.68 -2.17 7.63
N ALA A 455 -8.56 -2.07 8.35
CA ALA A 455 -7.26 -2.58 7.92
C ALA A 455 -7.24 -4.11 7.76
N PHE A 456 -8.07 -4.85 8.51
CA PHE A 456 -8.25 -6.28 8.34
C PHE A 456 -9.41 -6.54 7.39
N GLY A 457 -9.11 -6.55 6.10
CA GLY A 457 -10.17 -6.89 5.17
C GLY A 457 -9.63 -7.16 3.81
N MET A 458 -9.03 -6.16 3.22
CA MET A 458 -8.61 -6.17 1.83
C MET A 458 -7.38 -7.07 1.63
N GLY A 459 -7.58 -8.39 1.57
CA GLY A 459 -6.50 -9.38 1.41
C GLY A 459 -6.91 -10.80 1.78
N ILE A 460 -7.63 -10.99 2.88
CA ILE A 460 -7.92 -12.33 3.42
C ILE A 460 -8.74 -13.15 2.43
N ASP A 461 -8.24 -14.34 2.11
CA ASP A 461 -8.91 -15.33 1.27
C ASP A 461 -9.23 -16.62 2.03
N LYS A 462 -9.94 -16.47 3.15
CA LYS A 462 -10.55 -17.61 3.86
C LYS A 462 -11.94 -17.87 3.26
N PRO A 463 -12.17 -19.02 2.61
CA PRO A 463 -13.44 -19.30 1.92
C PRO A 463 -14.62 -19.42 2.90
N ASP A 464 -14.34 -19.92 4.11
CA ASP A 464 -15.32 -20.44 5.07
C ASP A 464 -15.62 -19.50 6.26
N ILE A 465 -15.60 -18.18 6.04
CA ILE A 465 -16.03 -17.21 7.06
C ILE A 465 -17.57 -17.26 7.18
N ARG A 466 -18.07 -17.61 8.37
CA ARG A 466 -19.51 -17.82 8.62
C ARG A 466 -20.23 -16.62 9.24
N LEU A 467 -19.48 -15.75 9.91
CA LEU A 467 -20.05 -14.62 10.63
C LEU A 467 -19.16 -13.39 10.51
N VAL A 468 -19.76 -12.26 10.13
CA VAL A 468 -19.13 -10.94 10.20
C VAL A 468 -19.97 -10.06 11.11
N VAL A 469 -19.37 -9.53 12.16
CA VAL A 469 -20.00 -8.64 13.14
C VAL A 469 -19.41 -7.25 13.00
N HIS A 470 -20.22 -6.25 12.70
CA HIS A 470 -19.80 -4.85 12.80
C HIS A 470 -20.16 -4.36 14.19
N ALA A 471 -19.16 -4.27 15.06
CA ALA A 471 -19.34 -3.73 16.40
C ALA A 471 -19.63 -2.23 16.37
N ASP A 472 -19.07 -1.50 15.39
CA ASP A 472 -19.36 -0.10 15.13
C ASP A 472 -19.87 0.09 13.70
N ILE A 473 -20.68 1.14 13.47
CA ILE A 473 -21.15 1.50 12.13
C ILE A 473 -19.96 1.90 11.22
N PRO A 474 -19.85 1.38 9.98
CA PRO A 474 -18.86 1.86 9.02
C PRO A 474 -19.17 3.28 8.53
N GLY A 475 -18.18 3.96 7.95
CA GLY A 475 -18.34 5.33 7.43
C GLY A 475 -19.21 5.44 6.16
N SER A 476 -19.42 4.33 5.45
CA SER A 476 -20.20 4.26 4.21
C SER A 476 -20.87 2.90 4.04
N LEU A 477 -21.92 2.86 3.22
CA LEU A 477 -22.61 1.61 2.89
C LEU A 477 -21.72 0.69 2.02
N GLU A 478 -20.86 1.26 1.19
CA GLU A 478 -19.86 0.52 0.41
C GLU A 478 -18.91 -0.26 1.32
N ASN A 479 -18.35 0.39 2.34
CA ASN A 479 -17.43 -0.26 3.28
C ASN A 479 -18.14 -1.41 4.00
N TYR A 480 -19.37 -1.16 4.48
CA TYR A 480 -20.18 -2.20 5.14
C TYR A 480 -20.41 -3.41 4.25
N LEU A 481 -20.80 -3.22 2.99
CA LEU A 481 -21.05 -4.33 2.06
C LEU A 481 -19.76 -5.05 1.65
N GLN A 482 -18.65 -4.32 1.51
CA GLN A 482 -17.34 -4.91 1.19
C GLN A 482 -16.81 -5.75 2.36
N GLU A 483 -16.95 -5.26 3.59
CA GLU A 483 -16.58 -5.92 4.84
C GLU A 483 -17.46 -7.16 5.10
N ALA A 484 -18.78 -7.01 5.00
CA ALA A 484 -19.75 -8.11 5.08
C ALA A 484 -19.52 -9.16 3.99
N GLY A 485 -19.18 -8.73 2.78
CA GLY A 485 -18.94 -9.58 1.62
C GLY A 485 -17.72 -10.50 1.72
N ARG A 486 -16.97 -10.43 2.82
CA ARG A 486 -15.91 -11.40 3.15
C ARG A 486 -16.46 -12.72 3.66
N ALA A 487 -17.69 -12.73 4.16
CA ALA A 487 -18.35 -13.95 4.59
C ALA A 487 -18.74 -14.82 3.37
N GLY A 488 -18.86 -16.13 3.58
CA GLY A 488 -19.48 -17.04 2.60
C GLY A 488 -18.82 -17.10 1.23
N ARG A 489 -17.49 -16.98 1.09
CA ARG A 489 -16.83 -16.95 -0.24
C ARG A 489 -16.86 -18.28 -1.00
N ASP A 490 -17.00 -19.37 -0.26
CA ASP A 490 -17.36 -20.71 -0.74
C ASP A 490 -18.74 -20.78 -1.41
N GLY A 491 -19.61 -19.81 -1.15
CA GLY A 491 -20.99 -19.78 -1.65
C GLY A 491 -22.02 -20.28 -0.65
N ASP A 492 -21.58 -20.81 0.50
CA ASP A 492 -22.45 -21.26 1.57
C ASP A 492 -23.05 -20.09 2.36
N ALA A 493 -24.11 -20.38 3.12
CA ALA A 493 -24.80 -19.39 3.92
C ALA A 493 -23.87 -18.76 4.98
N ALA A 494 -23.89 -17.44 5.11
CA ALA A 494 -23.17 -16.71 6.14
C ALA A 494 -23.98 -15.51 6.65
N ARG A 495 -23.73 -15.13 7.92
CA ARG A 495 -24.46 -14.06 8.60
C ARG A 495 -23.61 -12.80 8.74
N CYS A 496 -24.24 -11.65 8.54
CA CYS A 496 -23.64 -10.32 8.63
C CYS A 496 -24.46 -9.48 9.61
N VAL A 497 -23.92 -9.25 10.80
CA VAL A 497 -24.64 -8.59 11.90
C VAL A 497 -24.05 -7.21 12.15
N LEU A 498 -24.87 -6.16 12.16
CA LEU A 498 -24.49 -4.82 12.59
C LEU A 498 -25.05 -4.52 13.98
N LEU A 499 -24.17 -4.30 14.96
CA LEU A 499 -24.56 -3.77 16.27
C LEU A 499 -24.69 -2.26 16.16
N PHE A 500 -25.92 -1.76 16.26
CA PHE A 500 -26.22 -0.35 16.00
C PHE A 500 -26.53 0.44 17.27
N SER A 501 -25.79 1.53 17.48
CA SER A 501 -26.04 2.56 18.49
C SER A 501 -25.97 3.95 17.85
N ILE A 502 -26.85 4.87 18.26
CA ILE A 502 -26.89 6.24 17.73
C ILE A 502 -25.56 6.97 17.95
N ASP A 503 -24.91 6.75 19.10
CA ASP A 503 -23.60 7.32 19.45
C ASP A 503 -22.48 6.94 18.45
N ASP A 504 -22.65 5.88 17.66
CA ASP A 504 -21.67 5.46 16.68
C ASP A 504 -21.68 6.35 15.44
N ILE A 505 -22.82 6.96 15.11
CA ILE A 505 -22.96 7.89 13.98
C ILE A 505 -22.13 9.16 14.25
N GLU A 506 -22.29 9.74 15.43
CA GLU A 506 -21.53 10.93 15.84
C GLU A 506 -20.03 10.66 15.90
N ARG A 507 -19.65 9.43 16.30
CA ARG A 507 -18.25 9.00 16.27
C ARG A 507 -17.71 8.93 14.84
N GLN A 508 -18.50 8.42 13.90
CA GLN A 508 -18.09 8.37 12.49
C GLN A 508 -17.93 9.76 11.88
N PHE A 509 -18.84 10.71 12.17
CA PHE A 509 -18.64 12.10 11.74
C PHE A 509 -17.34 12.69 12.30
N SER A 510 -17.04 12.45 13.58
CA SER A 510 -15.80 12.92 14.20
C SER A 510 -14.54 12.29 13.60
N LEU A 511 -14.59 10.99 13.26
CA LEU A 511 -13.48 10.30 12.60
C LEU A 511 -13.23 10.84 11.19
N SER A 512 -14.29 11.05 10.39
CA SER A 512 -14.18 11.63 9.04
C SER A 512 -13.59 13.05 9.12
N ALA A 513 -14.12 13.90 10.02
CA ALA A 513 -13.67 15.29 10.14
C ALA A 513 -12.19 15.45 10.48
N ARG A 514 -11.64 14.61 11.37
CA ARG A 514 -10.21 14.66 11.75
C ARG A 514 -9.24 14.36 10.61
N SER A 515 -9.71 13.70 9.55
CA SER A 515 -8.90 13.33 8.40
C SER A 515 -8.93 14.37 7.26
N ARG A 516 -9.75 15.42 7.40
CA ARG A 516 -9.94 16.46 6.39
C ARG A 516 -8.83 17.52 6.48
N LEU A 517 -8.50 18.10 5.33
CA LEU A 517 -7.62 19.26 5.20
C LEU A 517 -8.47 20.47 4.90
N ASP A 518 -8.24 21.55 5.63
CA ASP A 518 -8.84 22.84 5.26
C ASP A 518 -7.97 23.58 4.23
N ARG A 519 -8.50 24.68 3.69
CA ARG A 519 -7.77 25.51 2.72
C ARG A 519 -6.48 26.09 3.31
N ARG A 520 -6.41 26.29 4.63
CA ARG A 520 -5.23 26.82 5.31
C ARG A 520 -4.13 25.76 5.35
N ASP A 521 -4.47 24.51 5.68
CA ASP A 521 -3.54 23.38 5.66
C ASP A 521 -2.87 23.23 4.28
N ILE A 522 -3.67 23.28 3.20
CA ILE A 522 -3.15 23.15 1.82
C ILE A 522 -2.25 24.33 1.43
N ASN A 523 -2.64 25.55 1.82
CA ASN A 523 -1.79 26.73 1.58
C ASN A 523 -0.51 26.73 2.44
N GLY A 524 -0.55 26.20 3.66
CA GLY A 524 0.63 25.97 4.51
C GLY A 524 1.65 25.07 3.80
N VAL A 525 1.17 23.94 3.27
CA VAL A 525 1.98 23.02 2.44
C VAL A 525 2.55 23.71 1.19
N LEU A 526 1.75 24.52 0.47
CA LEU A 526 2.24 25.26 -0.70
C LEU A 526 3.32 26.28 -0.34
N LYS A 527 3.13 27.04 0.76
CA LYS A 527 4.11 27.99 1.29
C LYS A 527 5.40 27.26 1.69
N ALA A 528 5.30 26.12 2.37
CA ALA A 528 6.43 25.28 2.75
C ALA A 528 7.25 24.83 1.52
N ILE A 529 6.60 24.30 0.48
CA ILE A 529 7.28 23.88 -0.76
C ILE A 529 7.99 25.07 -1.43
N ARG A 530 7.35 26.24 -1.50
CA ARG A 530 7.96 27.46 -2.06
C ARG A 530 9.16 27.95 -1.25
N ARG A 531 9.15 27.80 0.08
CA ARG A 531 10.29 28.13 0.95
C ARG A 531 11.46 27.17 0.69
N LEU A 532 11.18 25.88 0.53
CA LEU A 532 12.18 24.88 0.15
C LEU A 532 12.82 25.20 -1.20
N ASP A 533 12.05 25.58 -2.22
CA ASP A 533 12.58 26.04 -3.52
C ASP A 533 13.51 27.26 -3.38
N LYS A 534 13.10 28.26 -2.58
CA LYS A 534 13.92 29.45 -2.30
C LYS A 534 15.26 29.08 -1.67
N ARG A 535 15.30 28.10 -0.76
CA ARG A 535 16.55 27.58 -0.16
C ARG A 535 17.38 26.76 -1.16
N ALA A 536 16.73 26.06 -2.09
CA ALA A 536 17.34 25.20 -3.10
C ALA A 536 17.75 25.93 -4.41
N LYS A 537 18.07 27.23 -4.33
CA LYS A 537 18.52 28.07 -5.47
C LYS A 537 17.47 28.42 -6.54
N ARG A 538 16.16 28.34 -6.25
CA ARG A 538 15.06 28.77 -7.15
C ARG A 538 15.09 28.11 -8.54
N SER A 539 15.28 26.80 -8.56
CA SER A 539 15.31 26.03 -9.81
C SER A 539 13.90 25.70 -10.33
N GLY A 540 12.87 25.88 -9.51
CA GLY A 540 11.51 25.41 -9.80
C GLY A 540 11.32 23.93 -9.50
N GLU A 541 12.38 23.16 -9.24
CA GLU A 541 12.36 21.77 -8.80
C GLU A 541 12.64 21.68 -7.29
N VAL A 542 11.72 21.05 -6.55
CA VAL A 542 11.84 20.77 -5.12
C VAL A 542 11.84 19.26 -4.90
N VAL A 543 12.88 18.76 -4.23
CA VAL A 543 13.00 17.35 -3.84
C VAL A 543 12.96 17.26 -2.32
N ALA A 544 11.78 16.97 -1.77
CA ALA A 544 11.54 17.00 -0.33
C ALA A 544 10.75 15.78 0.15
N THR A 545 11.03 15.34 1.38
CA THR A 545 10.18 14.34 2.04
C THR A 545 8.90 14.99 2.58
N PRO A 546 7.81 14.23 2.79
CA PRO A 546 6.61 14.74 3.43
C PRO A 546 6.87 15.34 4.82
N GLY A 547 7.78 14.75 5.61
CA GLY A 547 8.18 15.31 6.89
C GLY A 547 8.99 16.61 6.78
N GLU A 548 9.81 16.78 5.74
CA GLU A 548 10.50 18.04 5.45
C GLU A 548 9.51 19.16 5.11
N ILE A 549 8.49 18.85 4.30
CA ILE A 549 7.43 19.79 3.95
C ILE A 549 6.61 20.17 5.20
N ALA A 550 6.24 19.19 6.03
CA ALA A 550 5.48 19.43 7.26
C ALA A 550 6.26 20.29 8.28
N ARG A 551 7.59 20.13 8.38
CA ARG A 551 8.43 20.93 9.30
C ARG A 551 8.71 22.34 8.83
N GLU A 552 8.70 22.56 7.52
CA GLU A 552 8.92 23.89 6.94
C GLU A 552 7.65 24.76 7.03
N ASP A 553 6.52 24.16 7.39
CA ASP A 553 5.27 24.85 7.71
C ASP A 553 5.35 25.44 9.13
N GLU A 554 5.78 26.70 9.23
CA GLU A 554 5.88 27.45 10.49
C GLU A 554 4.51 27.76 11.13
N ASP A 555 3.40 27.62 10.40
CA ASP A 555 2.06 28.01 10.86
C ASP A 555 1.39 26.98 11.81
N GLN A 556 2.07 25.87 12.18
CA GLN A 556 1.59 24.74 13.03
C GLN A 556 0.12 24.78 13.47
N VAL A 557 -0.82 24.54 12.54
CA VAL A 557 -2.21 24.28 12.89
C VAL A 557 -2.48 22.78 12.79
N SER A 558 -2.51 22.12 13.95
CA SER A 558 -3.08 20.78 14.15
C SER A 558 -2.34 19.60 13.48
N MET A 559 -1.07 19.36 13.82
CA MET A 559 -0.34 18.12 13.44
C MET A 559 0.37 17.53 14.67
N GLN A 560 -0.36 16.76 15.50
CA GLN A 560 0.17 16.10 16.71
C GLN A 560 0.40 14.59 16.55
N ASP A 561 0.15 14.01 15.38
CA ASP A 561 0.35 12.57 15.12
C ASP A 561 1.27 12.36 13.90
N THR A 562 2.55 12.08 14.17
CA THR A 562 3.63 11.88 13.18
C THR A 562 3.35 10.78 12.15
N LEU A 563 2.37 9.90 12.40
CA LEU A 563 1.92 8.85 11.47
C LEU A 563 0.84 9.33 10.49
N THR A 564 0.08 10.38 10.81
CA THR A 564 -0.95 10.97 9.92
C THR A 564 -0.41 12.10 9.05
N ASP A 565 0.72 12.69 9.43
CA ASP A 565 1.31 13.86 8.76
C ASP A 565 1.77 13.55 7.33
N ASP A 566 2.38 12.37 7.11
CA ASP A 566 2.83 11.91 5.78
C ASP A 566 1.66 11.80 4.78
N HIS A 567 0.54 11.21 5.22
CA HIS A 567 -0.65 11.04 4.40
C HIS A 567 -1.33 12.40 4.12
N ARG A 568 -1.41 13.27 5.13
CA ARG A 568 -1.98 14.62 4.98
C ARG A 568 -1.18 15.48 4.01
N VAL A 569 0.15 15.49 4.10
CA VAL A 569 1.00 16.20 3.15
C VAL A 569 0.85 15.64 1.74
N LYS A 570 0.85 14.31 1.57
CA LYS A 570 0.63 13.68 0.25
C LYS A 570 -0.72 14.05 -0.37
N ILE A 571 -1.80 14.08 0.43
CA ILE A 571 -3.12 14.52 -0.02
C ILE A 571 -3.06 16.01 -0.42
N ALA A 572 -2.47 16.88 0.41
CA ALA A 572 -2.34 18.30 0.11
C ALA A 572 -1.59 18.54 -1.20
N VAL A 573 -0.44 17.87 -1.39
CA VAL A 573 0.34 17.97 -2.64
C VAL A 573 -0.47 17.45 -3.83
N ALA A 574 -1.25 16.39 -3.69
CA ALA A 574 -2.12 15.90 -4.76
C ALA A 574 -3.20 16.92 -5.16
N TRP A 575 -3.78 17.65 -4.19
CA TRP A 575 -4.73 18.73 -4.49
C TRP A 575 -4.07 19.95 -5.12
N LEU A 576 -2.85 20.28 -4.72
CA LEU A 576 -2.04 21.31 -5.40
C LEU A 576 -1.68 20.90 -6.84
N GLU A 577 -1.48 19.60 -7.10
CA GLU A 577 -1.28 19.05 -8.45
C GLU A 577 -2.56 19.17 -9.30
N ASP A 578 -3.73 18.82 -8.74
CA ASP A 578 -5.03 18.95 -9.42
C ASP A 578 -5.38 20.42 -9.75
N ALA A 579 -4.98 21.34 -8.86
CA ALA A 579 -5.09 22.78 -9.08
C ALA A 579 -4.00 23.35 -10.01
N VAL A 580 -3.14 22.52 -10.62
CA VAL A 580 -2.09 22.95 -11.55
C VAL A 580 -1.18 24.03 -10.93
N LEU A 581 -0.91 23.93 -9.63
CA LEU A 581 0.05 24.82 -8.92
C LEU A 581 1.44 24.21 -8.86
N LEU A 582 1.48 22.89 -8.97
CA LEU A 582 2.69 22.09 -9.02
C LEU A 582 2.45 20.84 -9.86
N ARG A 583 3.53 20.16 -10.24
CA ARG A 583 3.49 18.82 -10.83
C ARG A 583 4.35 17.88 -10.02
N ARG A 584 3.82 16.68 -9.75
CA ARG A 584 4.62 15.61 -9.12
C ARG A 584 5.20 14.73 -10.20
N GLU A 585 6.52 14.57 -10.15
CA GLU A 585 7.27 13.70 -11.06
C GLU A 585 7.78 12.44 -10.33
N GLU A 586 8.77 11.77 -10.90
CA GLU A 586 9.35 10.53 -10.37
C GLU A 586 9.89 10.74 -8.95
N ASN A 587 9.59 9.80 -8.06
CA ASN A 587 10.05 9.86 -6.68
C ASN A 587 11.55 9.49 -6.64
N ARG A 588 12.38 10.36 -6.08
CA ARG A 588 13.80 10.07 -5.86
C ARG A 588 13.99 9.46 -4.48
N VAL A 589 14.17 8.15 -4.43
CA VAL A 589 14.59 7.47 -3.20
C VAL A 589 16.11 7.54 -3.11
N ARG A 590 16.65 8.31 -2.16
CA ARG A 590 18.08 8.24 -1.83
C ARG A 590 18.26 7.27 -0.67
N ILE A 591 19.05 6.23 -0.89
CA ILE A 591 19.49 5.32 0.15
C ILE A 591 20.76 5.91 0.76
N PHE A 592 20.76 6.14 2.07
CA PHE A 592 21.98 6.45 2.80
C PHE A 592 22.45 5.16 3.47
N PRO A 593 23.67 4.70 3.15
CA PRO A 593 24.24 3.55 3.80
C PRO A 593 24.69 3.97 5.21
N SER A 594 24.24 3.26 6.23
CA SER A 594 24.63 3.54 7.62
C SER A 594 24.60 2.26 8.45
N SER A 595 25.38 1.25 8.07
CA SER A 595 25.69 0.20 9.04
C SER A 595 26.52 0.83 10.14
N LEU A 596 26.05 0.75 11.39
CA LEU A 596 26.89 1.09 12.53
C LEU A 596 27.91 -0.04 12.72
N LYS A 597 29.20 0.32 12.79
CA LYS A 597 30.30 -0.60 13.11
C LYS A 597 30.40 -0.94 14.60
N ILE A 598 29.62 -0.25 15.41
CA ILE A 598 29.67 -0.29 16.87
C ILE A 598 28.38 -0.91 17.42
N ARG A 599 28.50 -1.61 18.56
CA ARG A 599 27.36 -2.32 19.18
C ARG A 599 26.79 -1.61 20.40
N THR A 600 27.48 -0.59 20.91
CA THR A 600 27.12 0.07 22.18
C THR A 600 27.31 1.58 22.10
N LEU A 601 26.51 2.31 22.88
CA LEU A 601 26.62 3.76 23.03
C LEU A 601 27.95 4.20 23.67
N ASP A 602 28.50 3.38 24.57
CA ASP A 602 29.77 3.67 25.25
C ASP A 602 30.98 3.58 24.32
N GLU A 603 30.92 2.70 23.33
CA GLU A 603 31.93 2.60 22.26
C GLU A 603 31.82 3.80 21.31
N ALA A 604 30.59 4.20 20.95
CA ALA A 604 30.34 5.42 20.19
C ALA A 604 30.92 6.66 20.90
N GLY A 605 30.64 6.78 22.20
CA GLY A 605 31.11 7.89 23.04
C GLY A 605 32.62 8.02 22.98
N ARG A 606 33.35 6.93 23.21
CA ARG A 606 34.82 6.90 23.15
C ARG A 606 35.38 7.33 21.79
N LEU A 607 34.78 6.89 20.68
CA LEU A 607 35.23 7.26 19.33
C LEU A 607 34.90 8.72 18.98
N ILE A 608 33.74 9.21 19.41
CA ILE A 608 33.31 10.61 19.22
C ILE A 608 34.19 11.55 20.06
N ASP A 609 34.53 11.16 21.30
CA ASP A 609 35.35 11.96 22.23
C ASP A 609 36.85 11.88 21.92
N GLY A 610 37.32 10.81 21.28
CA GLY A 610 38.71 10.62 20.91
C GLY A 610 39.24 11.58 19.82
N LYS A 611 38.35 12.17 19.00
CA LYS A 611 38.73 13.23 18.04
C LYS A 611 38.48 14.61 18.66
N GLY A 612 39.52 15.19 19.27
CA GLY A 612 39.49 16.52 19.91
C GLY A 612 39.15 17.72 18.99
N THR A 613 38.96 17.50 17.69
CA THR A 613 38.56 18.50 16.69
C THR A 613 37.04 18.70 16.56
N ILE A 614 36.21 17.86 17.19
CA ILE A 614 34.75 17.97 17.11
C ILE A 614 34.21 18.78 18.31
N PRO A 615 33.47 19.90 18.09
CA PRO A 615 32.86 20.67 19.16
C PRO A 615 31.87 19.87 20.03
N GLU A 616 31.78 20.16 21.33
CA GLU A 616 30.91 19.47 22.31
C GLU A 616 29.45 19.32 21.82
N ASN A 617 28.87 20.41 21.32
CA ASN A 617 27.51 20.45 20.77
C ASN A 617 27.33 19.48 19.57
N ARG A 618 28.38 19.24 18.79
CA ARG A 618 28.35 18.33 17.64
C ARG A 618 28.59 16.88 18.07
N ARG A 619 29.36 16.64 19.14
CA ARG A 619 29.50 15.31 19.77
C ARG A 619 28.18 14.81 20.34
N ASP A 620 27.43 15.66 21.03
CA ASP A 620 26.11 15.30 21.57
C ASP A 620 25.10 14.95 20.48
N VAL A 621 25.14 15.67 19.36
CA VAL A 621 24.29 15.38 18.20
C VAL A 621 24.66 14.04 17.56
N LEU A 622 25.95 13.75 17.41
CA LEU A 622 26.42 12.45 16.90
C LEU A 622 26.04 11.30 17.85
N ARG A 623 26.15 11.48 19.17
CA ARG A 623 25.71 10.49 20.16
C ARG A 623 24.19 10.26 20.10
N LYS A 624 23.39 11.31 19.96
CA LYS A 624 21.92 11.20 19.76
C LYS A 624 21.58 10.48 18.47
N LEU A 625 22.29 10.78 17.38
CA LEU A 625 22.10 10.12 16.09
C LEU A 625 22.42 8.62 16.17
N VAL A 626 23.57 8.27 16.76
CA VAL A 626 23.94 6.87 17.01
C VAL A 626 22.92 6.17 17.91
N ARG A 627 22.45 6.83 18.97
CA ARG A 627 21.38 6.30 19.83
C ARG A 627 20.11 6.00 19.05
N CYS A 628 19.66 6.92 18.20
CA CYS A 628 18.48 6.71 17.37
C CYS A 628 18.65 5.52 16.42
N LEU A 629 19.84 5.34 15.86
CA LEU A 629 20.16 4.24 14.96
C LEU A 629 20.28 2.89 15.68
N ILE A 630 20.81 2.87 16.92
CA ILE A 630 20.90 1.66 17.76
C ILE A 630 19.52 1.25 18.31
N GLU A 631 18.68 2.23 18.69
CA GLU A 631 17.34 1.99 19.24
C GLU A 631 16.27 1.72 18.15
N ALA A 632 16.62 1.88 16.87
CA ALA A 632 15.70 1.63 15.77
C ALA A 632 15.37 0.14 15.65
N ALA A 633 14.10 -0.17 15.38
CA ALA A 633 13.64 -1.55 15.19
C ALA A 633 14.31 -2.15 13.93
N PRO A 634 15.02 -3.28 14.00
CA PRO A 634 15.85 -3.73 12.87
C PRO A 634 15.07 -4.29 11.68
N ASP A 635 13.75 -4.45 11.81
CA ASP A 635 12.77 -4.79 10.78
C ASP A 635 12.19 -3.55 10.05
N LYS A 636 12.57 -2.35 10.47
CA LYS A 636 12.02 -1.10 9.95
C LYS A 636 13.15 -0.18 9.50
N GLY A 637 13.23 0.07 8.19
CA GLY A 637 14.13 1.10 7.66
C GLY A 637 13.86 2.45 8.34
N VAL A 638 14.92 3.19 8.64
CA VAL A 638 14.79 4.48 9.34
C VAL A 638 14.68 5.58 8.29
N SER A 639 13.61 6.39 8.34
CA SER A 639 13.52 7.51 7.40
C SER A 639 14.43 8.65 7.84
N THR A 640 14.89 9.47 6.89
CA THR A 640 15.59 10.72 7.24
C THR A 640 14.72 11.65 8.09
N ASP A 641 13.39 11.54 7.96
CA ASP A 641 12.44 12.29 8.80
C ASP A 641 12.47 11.79 10.24
N GLU A 642 12.43 10.48 10.47
CA GLU A 642 12.47 9.93 11.83
C GLU A 642 13.76 10.35 12.56
N LEU A 643 14.91 10.30 11.90
CA LEU A 643 16.18 10.75 12.46
C LEU A 643 16.20 12.24 12.77
N CYS A 644 15.71 13.09 11.87
CA CYS A 644 15.61 14.52 12.13
C CYS A 644 14.69 14.83 13.32
N GLY A 645 13.56 14.11 13.44
CA GLY A 645 12.61 14.30 14.54
C GLY A 645 13.22 13.94 15.90
N ARG A 646 13.93 12.82 15.98
CA ARG A 646 14.55 12.37 17.24
C ARG A 646 15.83 13.12 17.60
N THR A 647 16.59 13.60 16.62
CA THR A 647 17.84 14.33 16.85
C THR A 647 17.65 15.86 16.90
N GLY A 648 16.50 16.39 16.46
CA GLY A 648 16.25 17.82 16.30
C GLY A 648 17.06 18.46 15.17
N MET A 649 17.60 17.66 14.24
CA MET A 649 18.49 18.12 13.18
C MET A 649 17.72 18.56 11.93
N SER A 650 18.27 19.54 11.20
CA SER A 650 17.84 19.83 9.83
C SER A 650 18.40 18.79 8.85
N PRO A 651 17.72 18.52 7.71
CA PRO A 651 18.16 17.51 6.75
C PRO A 651 19.57 17.70 6.20
N GLY A 652 19.99 18.96 6.00
CA GLY A 652 21.34 19.30 5.58
C GLY A 652 22.40 18.97 6.63
N ARG A 653 22.10 19.21 7.91
CA ARG A 653 23.00 18.86 9.03
C ARG A 653 23.06 17.35 9.27
N LEU A 654 21.95 16.64 9.07
CA LEU A 654 21.87 15.18 9.19
C LEU A 654 22.81 14.49 8.20
N ARG A 655 22.80 14.92 6.91
CA ARG A 655 23.75 14.38 5.91
C ARG A 655 25.20 14.59 6.32
N GLY A 656 25.55 15.79 6.81
CA GLY A 656 26.89 16.06 7.32
C GLY A 656 27.26 15.18 8.52
N ALA A 657 26.32 14.93 9.45
CA ALA A 657 26.57 14.06 10.59
C ALA A 657 26.69 12.57 10.24
N LEU A 658 25.94 12.08 9.25
CA LEU A 658 26.10 10.71 8.74
C LEU A 658 27.49 10.52 8.11
N ASN A 659 27.97 11.49 7.35
CA ASN A 659 29.35 11.49 6.83
C ASN A 659 30.39 11.57 7.96
N ASP A 660 30.12 12.33 9.02
CA ASP A 660 31.02 12.42 10.17
C ASP A 660 31.12 11.05 10.89
N LEU A 661 30.01 10.32 11.05
CA LEU A 661 30.01 8.96 11.61
C LEU A 661 30.83 7.98 10.76
N GLU A 662 30.75 8.10 9.44
CA GLU A 662 31.58 7.31 8.52
C GLU A 662 33.07 7.65 8.68
N SER A 663 33.42 8.93 8.74
CA SER A 663 34.80 9.41 8.94
C SER A 663 35.39 9.05 10.31
N LEU A 664 34.53 8.79 11.29
CA LEU A 664 34.88 8.34 12.64
C LEU A 664 35.01 6.82 12.74
N GLY A 665 34.71 6.09 11.66
CA GLY A 665 34.66 4.63 11.67
C GLY A 665 33.51 4.06 12.51
N ILE A 666 32.56 4.91 12.91
CA ILE A 666 31.37 4.54 13.68
C ILE A 666 30.30 3.96 12.77
N ALA A 667 30.23 4.45 11.54
CA ALA A 667 29.39 3.90 10.48
C ALA A 667 30.26 3.44 9.29
N SER A 668 29.73 2.53 8.48
CA SER A 668 30.30 2.19 7.18
C SER A 668 29.26 2.23 6.08
N ASN A 669 29.78 2.39 4.85
CA ASN A 669 29.05 2.15 3.62
C ASN A 669 28.79 0.65 3.33
N ASP A 670 28.89 -0.20 4.37
CA ASP A 670 28.56 -1.63 4.25
C ASP A 670 27.05 -1.79 4.53
N THR A 671 26.34 -2.61 3.76
CA THR A 671 24.89 -2.72 3.92
C THR A 671 24.59 -3.63 5.11
N SER A 672 23.94 -3.09 6.14
CA SER A 672 23.46 -3.93 7.26
C SER A 672 22.26 -4.75 6.82
N ILE A 673 22.28 -6.03 7.15
CA ILE A 673 21.19 -6.95 6.90
C ILE A 673 20.70 -7.49 8.23
N THR A 674 19.37 -7.49 8.38
CA THR A 674 18.69 -8.14 9.49
C THR A 674 18.22 -9.49 9.00
N VAL A 675 18.50 -10.55 9.74
CA VAL A 675 18.07 -11.90 9.41
C VAL A 675 17.47 -12.54 10.66
N PHE A 676 16.29 -13.13 10.53
CA PHE A 676 15.66 -13.89 11.60
C PHE A 676 16.06 -15.36 11.48
N VAL A 677 16.57 -15.90 12.57
CA VAL A 677 17.12 -17.26 12.67
C VAL A 677 16.41 -18.00 13.80
N HIS A 678 16.01 -19.25 13.57
CA HIS A 678 15.42 -20.10 14.61
C HIS A 678 16.54 -20.79 15.42
N LEU A 679 16.66 -20.46 16.71
CA LEU A 679 17.74 -20.95 17.58
C LEU A 679 17.20 -21.90 18.66
N GLY A 680 17.62 -23.16 18.62
CA GLY A 680 17.26 -24.20 19.59
C GLY A 680 15.90 -24.89 19.33
N GLY A 681 15.78 -26.13 19.83
CA GLY A 681 14.66 -27.03 19.55
C GLY A 681 14.86 -27.89 18.30
N ASP A 682 13.95 -28.84 18.06
CA ASP A 682 14.01 -29.81 16.93
C ASP A 682 13.80 -29.14 15.55
N ASP A 683 13.39 -27.86 15.53
CA ASP A 683 13.01 -27.08 14.34
C ASP A 683 13.91 -25.82 14.17
N SER A 684 15.19 -25.93 14.56
CA SER A 684 16.18 -24.84 14.43
C SER A 684 16.60 -24.59 12.98
N SER A 685 17.11 -23.40 12.67
CA SER A 685 17.62 -23.08 11.33
C SER A 685 18.76 -24.02 10.91
N GLU A 686 19.61 -24.47 11.84
CA GLU A 686 20.65 -25.46 11.55
C GLU A 686 20.06 -26.84 11.21
N SER A 687 19.03 -27.28 11.94
CA SER A 687 18.35 -28.54 11.67
C SER A 687 17.64 -28.49 10.32
N ARG A 688 16.94 -27.38 10.03
CA ARG A 688 16.30 -27.14 8.73
C ARG A 688 17.30 -27.09 7.60
N LEU A 689 18.44 -26.39 7.77
CA LEU A 689 19.49 -26.36 6.75
C LEU A 689 19.99 -27.78 6.45
N THR A 690 20.22 -28.59 7.49
CA THR A 690 20.67 -29.97 7.34
C THR A 690 19.63 -30.84 6.62
N GLU A 691 18.36 -30.74 7.02
CA GLU A 691 17.24 -31.45 6.39
C GLU A 691 17.11 -31.05 4.91
N PHE A 692 17.03 -29.75 4.61
CA PHE A 692 16.90 -29.25 3.24
C PHE A 692 18.14 -29.52 2.38
N ALA A 693 19.35 -29.48 2.95
CA ALA A 693 20.58 -29.82 2.25
C ALA A 693 20.60 -31.31 1.84
N SER A 694 20.25 -32.20 2.76
CA SER A 694 20.14 -33.65 2.48
C SER A 694 19.04 -33.93 1.46
N LEU A 695 17.88 -33.30 1.63
CA LEU A 695 16.74 -33.43 0.72
C LEU A 695 17.08 -32.96 -0.69
N GLU A 696 17.80 -31.85 -0.82
CA GLU A 696 18.26 -31.32 -2.10
C GLU A 696 19.31 -32.24 -2.76
N ALA A 697 20.26 -32.77 -1.98
CA ALA A 697 21.27 -33.69 -2.49
C ALA A 697 20.64 -34.99 -3.04
N ASP A 698 19.71 -35.59 -2.30
CA ASP A 698 18.99 -36.80 -2.74
C ASP A 698 18.11 -36.52 -3.95
N LEU A 699 17.47 -35.34 -4.00
CA LEU A 699 16.70 -34.92 -5.17
C LEU A 699 17.61 -34.76 -6.40
N VAL A 700 18.77 -34.12 -6.30
CA VAL A 700 19.71 -33.97 -7.43
C VAL A 700 20.24 -35.33 -7.89
N MET A 701 20.54 -36.23 -6.96
CA MET A 701 20.98 -37.61 -7.28
C MET A 701 19.89 -38.35 -8.06
N ARG A 702 18.65 -38.33 -7.59
CA ARG A 702 17.51 -38.96 -8.27
C ARG A 702 17.22 -38.36 -9.63
N LEU A 703 17.34 -37.03 -9.74
CA LEU A 703 17.21 -36.34 -11.03
C LEU A 703 18.27 -36.81 -12.03
N ARG A 704 19.50 -37.03 -11.56
CA ARG A 704 20.60 -37.60 -12.36
C ARG A 704 20.35 -39.05 -12.75
N GLU A 705 19.86 -39.88 -11.82
CA GLU A 705 19.55 -41.30 -12.09
C GLU A 705 18.38 -41.49 -13.06
N ALA A 706 17.35 -40.64 -12.95
CA ALA A 706 16.19 -40.68 -13.82
C ALA A 706 16.51 -40.23 -15.25
N ALA A 707 17.53 -39.39 -15.44
CA ALA A 707 17.92 -38.86 -16.76
C ALA A 707 19.44 -38.66 -16.90
N PRO A 708 20.26 -39.74 -16.87
CA PRO A 708 21.71 -39.66 -16.82
C PRO A 708 22.33 -39.11 -18.11
N ASN A 709 21.68 -39.36 -19.25
CA ASN A 709 22.15 -38.93 -20.58
C ASN A 709 21.48 -37.63 -21.07
N MET A 710 20.78 -36.88 -20.20
CA MET A 710 20.09 -35.66 -20.60
C MET A 710 21.09 -34.64 -21.16
N SER A 711 21.01 -34.38 -22.47
CA SER A 711 21.74 -33.30 -23.12
C SER A 711 21.05 -31.94 -22.89
N ALA A 712 21.74 -30.82 -23.16
CA ALA A 712 21.17 -29.48 -23.06
C ALA A 712 19.94 -29.25 -23.99
N GLU A 713 19.66 -30.19 -24.90
CA GLU A 713 18.56 -30.14 -25.85
C GLU A 713 17.35 -30.98 -25.46
N GLU A 714 17.47 -31.86 -24.48
CA GLU A 714 16.42 -32.78 -24.04
C GLU A 714 15.78 -32.34 -22.73
N SER A 715 14.46 -32.56 -22.62
CA SER A 715 13.71 -32.26 -21.40
C SER A 715 13.21 -33.55 -20.74
N SER A 716 13.41 -33.70 -19.44
CA SER A 716 12.80 -34.77 -18.63
C SER A 716 11.58 -34.25 -17.91
N GLN A 717 10.64 -35.15 -17.64
CA GLN A 717 9.45 -34.85 -16.85
C GLN A 717 9.65 -35.37 -15.42
N LEU A 718 9.55 -34.46 -14.47
CA LEU A 718 9.50 -34.78 -13.05
C LEU A 718 8.04 -34.79 -12.58
N LEU A 719 7.55 -35.98 -12.25
CA LEU A 719 6.27 -36.16 -11.56
C LEU A 719 6.45 -35.83 -10.07
N LEU A 720 5.94 -34.67 -9.65
CA LEU A 720 6.12 -34.15 -8.29
C LEU A 720 5.63 -35.13 -7.22
N ARG A 721 4.54 -35.86 -7.49
CA ARG A 721 4.01 -36.88 -6.56
C ARG A 721 4.95 -38.08 -6.42
N SER A 722 5.49 -38.59 -7.54
CA SER A 722 6.44 -39.72 -7.52
C SER A 722 7.73 -39.31 -6.82
N ALA A 723 8.31 -38.16 -7.21
CA ALA A 723 9.50 -37.62 -6.59
C ALA A 723 9.31 -37.39 -5.08
N SER A 724 8.16 -36.87 -4.66
CA SER A 724 7.86 -36.71 -3.23
C SER A 724 7.77 -38.05 -2.49
N GLN A 725 7.21 -39.09 -3.12
CA GLN A 725 7.12 -40.42 -2.53
C GLN A 725 8.50 -41.07 -2.42
N GLU A 726 9.28 -41.01 -3.48
CA GLU A 726 10.65 -41.53 -3.53
C GLU A 726 11.56 -40.86 -2.49
N LEU A 727 11.40 -39.56 -2.27
CA LEU A 727 12.12 -38.83 -1.23
C LEU A 727 11.65 -39.21 0.19
N ARG A 728 10.34 -39.49 0.38
CA ARG A 728 9.85 -40.06 1.64
C ARG A 728 10.44 -41.44 1.92
N ASP A 729 10.52 -42.28 0.88
CA ASP A 729 11.11 -43.62 0.97
C ASP A 729 12.63 -43.55 1.25
N ALA A 730 13.29 -42.45 0.88
CA ALA A 730 14.68 -42.15 1.21
C ALA A 730 14.91 -41.64 2.66
N GLY A 731 13.85 -41.45 3.44
CA GLY A 731 13.92 -40.98 4.83
C GLY A 731 13.34 -39.59 5.09
N HIS A 732 12.86 -38.88 4.06
CA HIS A 732 12.33 -37.50 4.21
C HIS A 732 10.80 -37.49 4.43
N ALA A 733 10.35 -37.88 5.62
CA ALA A 733 8.93 -38.16 5.92
C ALA A 733 7.94 -37.01 5.62
N ASN A 734 8.38 -35.75 5.73
CA ASN A 734 7.53 -34.56 5.60
C ASN A 734 7.50 -33.93 4.20
N VAL A 735 8.13 -34.55 3.20
CA VAL A 735 8.23 -33.97 1.85
C VAL A 735 6.87 -33.93 1.16
N ARG A 736 6.57 -32.77 0.59
CA ARG A 736 5.35 -32.49 -0.18
C ARG A 736 5.70 -32.00 -1.60
N PRO A 737 4.78 -32.13 -2.58
CA PRO A 737 4.99 -31.65 -3.94
C PRO A 737 5.41 -30.18 -4.04
N ASP A 738 4.88 -29.30 -3.18
CA ASP A 738 5.24 -27.88 -3.15
C ASP A 738 6.68 -27.63 -2.69
N ILE A 739 7.22 -28.48 -1.82
CA ILE A 739 8.61 -28.41 -1.33
C ILE A 739 9.56 -28.86 -2.43
N VAL A 740 9.25 -29.97 -3.11
CA VAL A 740 10.05 -30.47 -4.24
C VAL A 740 10.11 -29.43 -5.36
N GLU A 741 8.96 -28.84 -5.73
CA GLU A 741 8.93 -27.77 -6.74
C GLU A 741 9.77 -26.56 -6.33
N ARG A 742 9.72 -26.16 -5.05
CA ARG A 742 10.50 -25.04 -4.53
C ARG A 742 12.01 -25.29 -4.60
N LEU A 743 12.46 -26.49 -4.25
CA LEU A 743 13.87 -26.90 -4.36
C LEU A 743 14.34 -26.89 -5.81
N VAL A 744 13.58 -27.51 -6.72
CA VAL A 744 13.91 -27.55 -8.15
C VAL A 744 14.02 -26.15 -8.74
N ARG A 745 13.12 -25.23 -8.36
CA ARG A 745 13.18 -23.83 -8.79
C ARG A 745 14.32 -23.05 -8.15
N GLY A 746 14.68 -23.36 -6.91
CA GLY A 746 15.89 -22.86 -6.28
C GLY A 746 17.13 -23.25 -7.09
N ILE A 747 17.29 -24.54 -7.42
CA ILE A 747 18.41 -25.03 -8.23
C ILE A 747 18.43 -24.37 -9.62
N ALA A 748 17.27 -24.11 -10.22
CA ALA A 748 17.16 -23.44 -11.51
C ALA A 748 17.75 -22.03 -11.55
N ARG A 749 17.79 -21.33 -10.42
CA ARG A 749 18.35 -19.99 -10.28
C ARG A 749 19.86 -19.99 -10.08
N ASP A 750 20.44 -21.13 -9.69
CA ASP A 750 21.87 -21.24 -9.41
C ASP A 750 22.69 -21.06 -10.70
N GLY A 751 23.74 -20.23 -10.65
CA GLY A 751 24.65 -19.99 -11.77
C GLY A 751 24.27 -18.83 -12.71
N ARG A 752 23.13 -18.14 -12.49
CA ARG A 752 22.76 -16.96 -13.31
C ARG A 752 23.74 -15.79 -13.22
N ASP A 753 24.56 -15.73 -12.17
CA ASP A 753 25.54 -14.66 -11.90
C ASP A 753 26.96 -14.95 -12.44
N ASP A 754 27.17 -16.09 -13.11
CA ASP A 754 28.43 -16.42 -13.80
C ASP A 754 28.53 -15.74 -15.18
N ASP A 755 29.74 -15.73 -15.76
CA ASP A 755 30.09 -15.14 -17.07
C ASP A 755 29.13 -15.55 -18.23
N GLU A 756 28.47 -16.70 -18.14
CA GLU A 756 27.51 -17.20 -19.15
C GLU A 756 26.07 -16.66 -18.97
N GLY A 757 25.70 -16.15 -17.80
CA GLY A 757 24.38 -15.57 -17.51
C GLY A 757 23.19 -16.56 -17.55
N VAL A 758 23.44 -17.87 -17.61
CA VAL A 758 22.41 -18.92 -17.70
C VAL A 758 22.39 -19.75 -16.41
N GLY A 759 21.19 -19.91 -15.82
CA GLY A 759 20.97 -20.73 -14.61
C GLY A 759 21.12 -22.23 -14.88
N SER A 760 21.24 -23.05 -13.83
CA SER A 760 21.62 -24.48 -13.94
C SER A 760 20.54 -25.37 -14.58
N LEU A 761 19.27 -25.04 -14.34
CA LEU A 761 18.12 -25.73 -14.90
C LEU A 761 17.15 -24.73 -15.51
N ARG A 762 16.50 -25.11 -16.60
CA ARG A 762 15.26 -24.50 -17.04
C ARG A 762 14.10 -25.35 -16.53
N VAL A 763 13.21 -24.73 -15.77
CA VAL A 763 12.08 -25.40 -15.13
C VAL A 763 10.79 -24.84 -15.68
N ARG A 764 9.99 -25.70 -16.32
CA ARG A 764 8.69 -25.37 -16.86
C ARG A 764 7.63 -26.18 -16.14
N LYS A 765 6.60 -25.54 -15.58
CA LYS A 765 5.46 -26.27 -15.07
C LYS A 765 4.54 -26.69 -16.22
N VAL A 766 4.32 -27.98 -16.39
CA VAL A 766 3.43 -28.52 -17.43
C VAL A 766 1.99 -28.52 -16.92
N ASN A 767 1.79 -28.97 -15.68
CA ASN A 767 0.52 -28.93 -14.95
C ASN A 767 0.81 -29.00 -13.44
N ARG A 768 -0.23 -29.13 -12.59
CA ARG A 768 -0.08 -29.19 -11.13
C ARG A 768 0.83 -30.32 -10.61
N GLU A 769 1.00 -31.39 -11.37
CA GLU A 769 1.74 -32.59 -10.94
C GLU A 769 3.07 -32.81 -11.68
N ILE A 770 3.30 -32.12 -12.80
CA ILE A 770 4.44 -32.37 -13.68
C ILE A 770 5.26 -31.10 -13.89
N LEU A 771 6.56 -31.19 -13.60
CA LEU A 771 7.56 -30.23 -14.05
C LEU A 771 8.32 -30.80 -15.25
N SER A 772 8.53 -30.00 -16.28
CA SER A 772 9.49 -30.27 -17.33
C SER A 772 10.81 -29.59 -16.97
N LEU A 773 11.87 -30.38 -16.90
CA LEU A 773 13.22 -29.97 -16.54
C LEU A 773 14.11 -30.08 -17.75
N ARG A 774 14.89 -29.05 -18.03
CA ARG A 774 15.90 -29.06 -19.07
C ARG A 774 17.21 -28.59 -18.48
N LEU A 775 18.23 -29.42 -18.62
CA LEU A 775 19.59 -29.08 -18.21
C LEU A 775 20.08 -27.87 -19.02
N GLN A 776 20.63 -26.87 -18.36
CA GLN A 776 21.39 -25.80 -19.04
C GLN A 776 22.89 -26.00 -18.86
N ARG A 777 23.30 -26.69 -17.79
CA ARG A 777 24.68 -27.06 -17.46
C ARG A 777 24.73 -28.55 -17.15
N ASN A 778 25.83 -29.25 -17.43
CA ASN A 778 25.93 -30.69 -17.15
C ASN A 778 25.67 -31.03 -15.66
N TRP A 779 25.31 -32.30 -15.39
CA TRP A 779 24.94 -32.76 -14.04
C TRP A 779 26.04 -32.49 -13.01
N ASP A 780 27.30 -32.64 -13.40
CA ASP A 780 28.43 -32.43 -12.48
C ASP A 780 28.59 -30.96 -12.10
N ARG A 781 28.45 -30.01 -13.06
CA ARG A 781 28.46 -28.57 -12.76
C ARG A 781 27.27 -28.16 -11.92
N LEU A 782 26.06 -28.64 -12.23
CA LEU A 782 24.87 -28.36 -11.44
C LEU A 782 25.05 -28.83 -9.99
N ALA A 783 25.51 -30.08 -9.81
CA ALA A 783 25.76 -30.65 -8.50
C ALA A 783 26.84 -29.85 -7.74
N GLN A 784 27.92 -29.45 -8.43
CA GLN A 784 28.97 -28.61 -7.87
C GLN A 784 28.44 -27.23 -7.45
N THR A 785 27.68 -26.53 -8.29
CA THR A 785 27.12 -25.22 -7.95
C THR A 785 26.14 -25.30 -6.79
N ALA A 786 25.28 -26.32 -6.75
CA ALA A 786 24.35 -26.55 -5.65
C ALA A 786 25.10 -26.89 -4.34
N GLU A 787 26.18 -27.68 -4.43
CA GLU A 787 27.03 -28.00 -3.28
C GLU A 787 27.76 -26.76 -2.74
N LEU A 788 28.37 -25.96 -3.62
CA LEU A 788 29.00 -24.70 -3.25
C LEU A 788 27.99 -23.76 -2.57
N ARG A 789 26.77 -23.64 -3.12
CA ARG A 789 25.71 -22.85 -2.49
C ARG A 789 25.33 -23.38 -1.11
N ARG A 790 25.16 -24.70 -0.93
CA ARG A 790 24.84 -25.29 0.38
C ARG A 790 25.96 -25.06 1.39
N LYS A 791 27.23 -25.25 0.99
CA LYS A 791 28.40 -24.94 1.82
C LYS A 791 28.46 -23.46 2.20
N GLY A 792 28.30 -22.57 1.23
CA GLY A 792 28.23 -21.12 1.48
C GLY A 792 27.06 -20.74 2.38
N ALA A 793 25.88 -21.33 2.18
CA ALA A 793 24.72 -21.13 3.04
C ALA A 793 24.97 -21.63 4.47
N ALA A 794 25.72 -22.72 4.66
CA ALA A 794 26.15 -23.19 5.98
C ALA A 794 27.13 -22.24 6.65
N VAL A 795 28.12 -21.71 5.91
CA VAL A 795 29.05 -20.70 6.42
C VAL A 795 28.30 -19.41 6.81
N ILE A 796 27.40 -18.94 5.95
CA ILE A 796 26.55 -17.77 6.22
C ILE A 796 25.67 -18.02 7.44
N LEU A 797 24.99 -19.16 7.54
CA LEU A 797 24.14 -19.49 8.69
C LEU A 797 24.96 -19.63 9.97
N GLY A 798 26.17 -20.19 9.91
CA GLY A 798 27.10 -20.28 11.03
C GLY A 798 27.56 -18.90 11.50
N GLU A 799 27.83 -17.98 10.59
CA GLU A 799 28.13 -16.58 10.92
C GLU A 799 26.92 -15.87 11.55
N LEU A 800 25.73 -16.06 10.98
CA LEU A 800 24.48 -15.51 11.55
C LEU A 800 24.20 -16.07 12.95
N THR A 801 24.44 -17.36 13.17
CA THR A 801 24.27 -18.00 14.49
C THR A 801 25.31 -17.48 15.49
N ARG A 802 26.54 -17.22 15.06
CA ARG A 802 27.59 -16.58 15.90
C ARG A 802 27.29 -15.11 16.20
N ALA A 803 26.64 -14.41 15.27
CA ALA A 803 26.20 -13.03 15.44
C ALA A 803 24.96 -12.90 16.34
N ALA A 804 24.28 -14.01 16.67
CA ALA A 804 23.11 -14.00 17.54
C ALA A 804 23.45 -13.61 19.00
N PRO A 805 22.47 -13.03 19.75
CA PRO A 805 22.67 -12.68 21.16
C PRO A 805 23.05 -13.90 22.00
N ARG A 806 24.07 -13.76 22.87
CA ARG A 806 24.55 -14.86 23.74
C ARG A 806 23.42 -15.43 24.59
N GLY A 807 23.12 -16.72 24.42
CA GLY A 807 22.09 -17.44 25.16
C GLY A 807 20.67 -17.34 24.58
N ALA A 808 20.49 -16.71 23.41
CA ALA A 808 19.20 -16.65 22.74
C ALA A 808 18.72 -18.04 22.29
N ARG A 809 17.49 -18.38 22.67
CA ARG A 809 16.75 -19.57 22.20
C ARG A 809 15.31 -19.14 21.89
N GLY A 810 14.78 -19.61 20.77
CA GLY A 810 13.44 -19.26 20.30
C GLY A 810 13.33 -19.33 18.77
N LYS A 811 12.09 -19.22 18.28
CA LYS A 811 11.81 -19.04 16.85
C LYS A 811 12.01 -17.56 16.49
N ASP A 812 12.54 -17.28 15.30
CA ASP A 812 12.72 -15.93 14.76
C ASP A 812 13.57 -15.00 15.65
N VAL A 813 14.69 -15.52 16.14
CA VAL A 813 15.70 -14.71 16.81
C VAL A 813 16.31 -13.77 15.79
N GLN A 814 16.15 -12.48 16.04
CA GLN A 814 16.70 -11.43 15.20
C GLN A 814 18.23 -11.37 15.34
N VAL A 815 18.90 -11.46 14.19
CA VAL A 815 20.34 -11.33 14.04
C VAL A 815 20.63 -10.16 13.11
N SER A 816 21.51 -9.24 13.53
CA SER A 816 22.00 -8.17 12.67
C SER A 816 23.46 -8.41 12.30
N THR A 817 23.76 -8.32 11.00
CA THR A 817 25.13 -8.43 10.46
C THR A 817 25.30 -7.49 9.26
N THR A 818 26.46 -7.49 8.61
CA THR A 818 26.69 -6.73 7.37
C THR A 818 26.97 -7.66 6.19
N LEU A 819 26.65 -7.22 4.98
CA LEU A 819 27.00 -7.97 3.76
C LEU A 819 28.52 -8.20 3.70
N GLY A 820 29.34 -7.20 4.05
CA GLY A 820 30.79 -7.35 4.11
C GLY A 820 31.26 -8.41 5.11
N ALA A 821 30.66 -8.52 6.29
CA ALA A 821 31.00 -9.58 7.26
C ALA A 821 30.64 -10.98 6.74
N LEU A 822 29.53 -11.10 6.01
CA LEU A 822 29.15 -12.35 5.36
C LEU A 822 30.07 -12.68 4.17
N ILE A 823 30.47 -11.68 3.37
CA ILE A 823 31.49 -11.84 2.33
C ILE A 823 32.82 -12.27 2.96
N GLU A 824 33.22 -11.65 4.07
CA GLU A 824 34.45 -11.99 4.79
C GLU A 824 34.42 -13.43 5.30
N ALA A 825 33.30 -13.85 5.90
CA ALA A 825 33.09 -15.22 6.36
C ALA A 825 33.20 -16.23 5.20
N VAL A 826 32.58 -15.95 4.06
CA VAL A 826 32.67 -16.81 2.86
C VAL A 826 34.08 -16.80 2.26
N SER A 827 34.74 -15.64 2.21
CA SER A 827 36.09 -15.50 1.65
C SER A 827 37.19 -16.09 2.55
N SER A 828 36.92 -16.23 3.85
CA SER A 828 37.83 -16.86 4.82
C SER A 828 37.79 -18.38 4.74
N ASP A 829 36.79 -18.95 4.06
CA ASP A 829 36.71 -20.37 3.78
C ASP A 829 37.62 -20.72 2.58
N ILE A 830 38.60 -21.58 2.83
CA ILE A 830 39.65 -21.93 1.85
C ILE A 830 39.06 -22.68 0.65
N GLU A 831 37.99 -23.45 0.83
CA GLU A 831 37.35 -24.20 -0.27
C GLU A 831 36.50 -23.26 -1.14
N LEU A 832 35.74 -22.34 -0.52
CA LEU A 832 34.84 -21.43 -1.24
C LEU A 832 35.59 -20.29 -1.96
N SER A 833 36.64 -19.74 -1.34
CA SER A 833 37.42 -18.60 -1.87
C SER A 833 38.12 -18.88 -3.20
N GLY A 834 38.48 -20.15 -3.47
CA GLY A 834 39.12 -20.55 -4.72
C GLY A 834 38.16 -20.83 -5.88
N GLU A 835 36.90 -21.16 -5.59
CA GLU A 835 35.92 -21.56 -6.62
C GLU A 835 34.92 -20.44 -6.99
N ILE A 836 34.70 -19.45 -6.11
CA ILE A 836 33.72 -18.38 -6.32
C ILE A 836 34.39 -17.14 -6.93
N LYS A 837 34.07 -16.82 -8.19
CA LYS A 837 34.57 -15.61 -8.87
C LYS A 837 33.87 -14.33 -8.44
N ASN A 838 32.54 -14.37 -8.27
CA ASN A 838 31.70 -13.23 -7.88
C ASN A 838 31.06 -13.46 -6.50
N LEU A 839 31.75 -12.99 -5.45
CA LEU A 839 31.32 -13.16 -4.06
C LEU A 839 30.01 -12.44 -3.74
N SER A 840 29.73 -11.29 -4.36
CA SER A 840 28.51 -10.52 -4.08
C SER A 840 27.27 -11.22 -4.63
N GLY A 841 27.31 -11.64 -5.91
CA GLY A 841 26.19 -12.38 -6.52
C GLY A 841 25.95 -13.72 -5.82
N PHE A 842 27.03 -14.42 -5.47
CA PHE A 842 26.94 -15.65 -4.69
C PHE A 842 26.28 -15.44 -3.32
N LEU A 843 26.68 -14.39 -2.59
CA LEU A 843 26.11 -14.08 -1.29
C LEU A 843 24.61 -13.79 -1.38
N ASP A 844 24.20 -12.94 -2.32
CA ASP A 844 22.78 -12.61 -2.56
C ASP A 844 21.97 -13.87 -2.85
N ARG A 845 22.50 -14.75 -3.73
CA ARG A 845 21.84 -16.02 -4.06
C ARG A 845 21.72 -16.95 -2.87
N ALA A 846 22.78 -17.10 -2.07
CA ALA A 846 22.80 -17.99 -0.91
C ALA A 846 21.86 -17.50 0.20
N LEU A 847 21.83 -16.19 0.47
CA LEU A 847 20.88 -15.56 1.40
C LEU A 847 19.43 -15.72 0.93
N LEU A 848 19.18 -15.50 -0.37
CA LEU A 848 17.86 -15.69 -0.95
C LEU A 848 17.43 -17.15 -0.88
N TRP A 849 18.34 -18.12 -1.10
CA TRP A 849 18.02 -19.54 -0.98
C TRP A 849 17.66 -19.93 0.46
N LEU A 850 18.44 -19.48 1.45
CA LEU A 850 18.11 -19.68 2.88
C LEU A 850 16.72 -19.14 3.21
N HIS A 851 16.36 -18.01 2.61
CA HIS A 851 15.04 -17.40 2.75
C HIS A 851 13.92 -18.18 2.06
N GLU A 852 14.11 -18.53 0.79
CA GLU A 852 13.15 -19.29 -0.03
C GLU A 852 12.78 -20.63 0.63
N GLN A 853 13.76 -21.31 1.23
CA GLN A 853 13.52 -22.59 1.92
C GLN A 853 12.93 -22.42 3.33
N GLY A 854 12.79 -21.19 3.84
CA GLY A 854 12.30 -20.94 5.20
C GLY A 854 13.30 -21.36 6.27
N ILE A 855 14.59 -21.40 5.94
CA ILE A 855 15.67 -21.67 6.90
C ILE A 855 15.93 -20.41 7.73
N VAL A 856 15.90 -19.25 7.09
CA VAL A 856 15.97 -17.92 7.72
C VAL A 856 14.90 -16.99 7.13
N ALA A 857 14.57 -15.89 7.78
CA ALA A 857 13.80 -14.81 7.15
C ALA A 857 14.65 -13.56 6.99
N LEU A 858 14.74 -13.01 5.78
CA LEU A 858 15.43 -11.74 5.57
C LEU A 858 14.52 -10.60 6.07
N GLY A 859 15.03 -9.82 7.00
CA GLY A 859 14.41 -8.58 7.46
C GLY A 859 14.73 -7.42 6.51
N GLN A 860 14.00 -6.32 6.67
CA GLN A 860 14.14 -5.11 5.83
C GLN A 860 15.49 -4.36 6.00
N GLY A 861 16.34 -4.77 6.94
CA GLY A 861 17.64 -4.14 7.22
C GLY A 861 17.50 -2.72 7.79
N LEU A 862 18.52 -2.27 8.54
CA LEU A 862 18.64 -0.86 8.96
C LEU A 862 19.26 -0.06 7.82
N THR A 863 18.45 0.23 6.81
CA THR A 863 18.83 1.13 5.72
C THR A 863 18.13 2.47 5.92
N ILE A 864 18.87 3.59 5.88
CA ILE A 864 18.25 4.92 5.97
C ILE A 864 17.68 5.29 4.60
N PHE A 865 16.35 5.38 4.50
CA PHE A 865 15.68 5.79 3.28
C PHE A 865 15.28 7.26 3.32
N ARG A 866 15.49 7.96 2.20
CA ARG A 866 14.86 9.26 1.93
C ARG A 866 13.86 9.10 0.78
N PRO A 867 12.59 8.76 1.04
CA PRO A 867 11.53 8.78 0.04
C PRO A 867 11.11 10.23 -0.23
N ALA A 868 11.86 10.92 -1.10
CA ALA A 868 11.54 12.30 -1.46
C ALA A 868 10.56 12.35 -2.64
N ILE A 869 9.59 13.26 -2.53
CA ILE A 869 8.70 13.63 -3.62
C ILE A 869 9.44 14.69 -4.45
N THR A 870 9.49 14.47 -5.75
CA THR A 870 9.96 15.49 -6.71
C THR A 870 8.77 16.31 -7.16
N VAL A 871 8.83 17.61 -6.93
CA VAL A 871 7.77 18.57 -7.23
C VAL A 871 8.34 19.67 -8.12
N HIS A 872 7.68 19.94 -9.24
CA HIS A 872 7.95 21.11 -10.08
C HIS A 872 6.90 22.16 -9.82
N LEU A 873 7.33 23.36 -9.40
CA LEU A 873 6.45 24.51 -9.19
C LEU A 873 6.18 25.19 -10.52
N GLU A 874 4.93 25.59 -10.75
CA GLU A 874 4.60 26.40 -11.93
C GLU A 874 5.20 27.82 -11.81
N PRO A 875 5.55 28.48 -12.94
CA PRO A 875 6.18 29.81 -12.93
C PRO A 875 5.28 30.90 -12.35
N GLU A 876 3.96 30.77 -12.49
CA GLU A 876 2.98 31.73 -11.98
C GLU A 876 2.76 31.54 -10.47
N ARG A 877 3.08 32.56 -9.69
CA ARG A 877 2.88 32.57 -8.24
C ARG A 877 1.43 32.94 -7.88
N ARG A 878 0.50 32.02 -8.13
CA ARG A 878 -0.89 32.11 -7.63
C ARG A 878 -1.08 31.25 -6.37
N ASP A 879 -1.87 31.68 -5.40
CA ASP A 879 -2.19 30.88 -4.21
C ASP A 879 -3.34 29.92 -4.47
N PHE A 880 -3.54 28.94 -3.58
CA PHE A 880 -4.64 27.99 -3.69
C PHE A 880 -5.96 28.66 -3.27
N THR A 881 -6.87 28.81 -4.23
CA THR A 881 -8.09 29.63 -4.13
C THR A 881 -9.31 28.83 -3.64
N ASP A 882 -10.41 29.52 -3.31
CA ASP A 882 -11.69 28.86 -2.98
C ASP A 882 -12.25 28.05 -4.15
N THR A 883 -12.02 28.50 -5.39
CA THR A 883 -12.37 27.74 -6.60
C THR A 883 -11.59 26.43 -6.70
N ASP A 884 -10.30 26.42 -6.33
CA ASP A 884 -9.47 25.21 -6.32
C ASP A 884 -9.87 24.25 -5.17
N PHE A 885 -10.36 24.80 -4.04
CA PHE A 885 -10.82 23.99 -2.89
C PHE A 885 -12.18 23.32 -3.12
N LYS A 886 -13.02 23.88 -3.99
CA LYS A 886 -14.42 23.45 -4.17
C LYS A 886 -14.61 21.94 -4.43
N PRO A 887 -13.79 21.27 -5.27
CA PRO A 887 -13.94 19.84 -5.50
C PRO A 887 -13.65 18.99 -4.25
N LEU A 888 -12.67 19.38 -3.43
CA LEU A 888 -12.37 18.72 -2.16
C LEU A 888 -13.50 18.92 -1.15
N GLU A 889 -14.06 20.12 -1.09
CA GLU A 889 -15.25 20.40 -0.26
C GLU A 889 -16.43 19.50 -0.65
N LEU A 890 -16.70 19.33 -1.95
CA LEU A 890 -17.74 18.43 -2.45
C LEU A 890 -17.46 16.97 -2.07
N HIS A 891 -16.20 16.53 -2.12
CA HIS A 891 -15.81 15.19 -1.65
C HIS A 891 -16.11 14.98 -0.16
N TYR A 892 -15.82 15.98 0.68
CA TYR A 892 -16.15 15.95 2.11
C TYR A 892 -17.66 15.98 2.38
N GLN A 893 -18.43 16.72 1.58
CA GLN A 893 -19.88 16.67 1.63
C GLN A 893 -20.41 15.28 1.26
N GLU A 894 -19.81 14.63 0.27
CA GLU A 894 -20.18 13.27 -0.12
C GLU A 894 -19.89 12.24 0.99
N GLN A 895 -18.73 12.32 1.65
CA GLN A 895 -18.44 11.46 2.81
C GLN A 895 -19.46 11.66 3.95
N THR A 896 -19.89 12.91 4.16
CA THR A 896 -20.91 13.25 5.15
C THR A 896 -22.24 12.62 4.78
N LEU A 897 -22.64 12.72 3.51
CA LEU A 897 -23.83 12.07 2.98
C LEU A 897 -23.78 10.54 3.13
N GLN A 898 -22.63 9.91 2.88
CA GLN A 898 -22.45 8.46 3.04
C GLN A 898 -22.71 7.99 4.47
N THR A 899 -22.28 8.76 5.48
CA THR A 899 -22.59 8.46 6.88
C THR A 899 -24.09 8.57 7.18
N HIS A 900 -24.78 9.57 6.60
CA HIS A 900 -26.24 9.68 6.70
C HIS A 900 -26.96 8.51 6.01
N ILE A 901 -26.47 8.06 4.87
CA ILE A 901 -27.02 6.89 4.15
C ILE A 901 -26.85 5.61 4.99
N MET A 902 -25.69 5.42 5.60
CA MET A 902 -25.45 4.28 6.48
C MET A 902 -26.34 4.32 7.73
N SER A 903 -26.56 5.51 8.30
CA SER A 903 -27.55 5.72 9.38
C SER A 903 -28.98 5.36 8.93
N ALA A 904 -29.40 5.79 7.73
CA ALA A 904 -30.71 5.46 7.19
C ALA A 904 -30.87 3.96 6.94
N TYR A 905 -29.84 3.30 6.40
CA TYR A 905 -29.79 1.85 6.25
C TYR A 905 -29.96 1.15 7.61
N ALA A 906 -29.20 1.58 8.62
CA ALA A 906 -29.23 0.97 9.95
C ALA A 906 -30.60 1.12 10.64
N ARG A 907 -31.18 2.33 10.61
CA ARG A 907 -32.50 2.61 11.19
C ARG A 907 -33.62 1.85 10.49
N ARG A 908 -33.55 1.72 9.17
CA ARG A 908 -34.53 0.92 8.42
C ARG A 908 -34.37 -0.56 8.71
N GLY A 909 -33.14 -1.07 8.81
CA GLY A 909 -32.91 -2.49 9.08
C GLY A 909 -33.36 -2.91 10.48
N LEU A 910 -33.32 -2.00 11.46
CA LEU A 910 -33.95 -2.22 12.77
C LEU A 910 -35.47 -2.44 12.69
N ALA A 911 -36.14 -1.79 11.73
CA ALA A 911 -37.58 -1.93 11.52
C ALA A 911 -37.93 -3.07 10.56
N SER A 912 -37.17 -3.20 9.46
CA SER A 912 -37.37 -4.16 8.39
C SER A 912 -36.09 -4.32 7.56
N MET A 913 -35.42 -5.46 7.72
CA MET A 913 -34.23 -5.78 6.93
C MET A 913 -34.49 -5.80 5.40
N PRO A 914 -35.63 -6.33 4.89
CA PRO A 914 -35.95 -6.23 3.47
C PRO A 914 -35.99 -4.78 2.95
N ASP A 915 -36.45 -3.83 3.76
CA ASP A 915 -36.47 -2.41 3.37
C ASP A 915 -35.06 -1.82 3.30
N ALA A 916 -34.19 -2.14 4.26
CA ALA A 916 -32.80 -1.74 4.23
C ALA A 916 -32.03 -2.33 3.03
N LEU A 917 -32.31 -3.59 2.66
CA LEU A 917 -31.72 -4.21 1.46
C LEU A 917 -32.21 -3.55 0.17
N ARG A 918 -33.46 -3.09 0.09
CA ARG A 918 -33.95 -2.30 -1.05
C ARG A 918 -33.25 -0.93 -1.15
N LEU A 919 -33.00 -0.28 -0.02
CA LEU A 919 -32.20 0.95 0.02
C LEU A 919 -30.79 0.68 -0.52
N ALA A 920 -30.14 -0.40 -0.09
CA ALA A 920 -28.81 -0.75 -0.59
C ALA A 920 -28.78 -1.07 -2.09
N ASP A 921 -29.82 -1.68 -2.64
CA ASP A 921 -29.94 -1.95 -4.08
C ASP A 921 -30.15 -0.65 -4.89
N ASP A 922 -31.07 0.19 -4.43
CA ASP A 922 -31.34 1.50 -5.03
C ASP A 922 -30.11 2.42 -4.99
N TYR A 923 -29.24 2.26 -3.99
CA TYR A 923 -28.02 3.05 -3.85
C TYR A 923 -27.01 2.84 -4.99
N PHE A 924 -26.97 1.65 -5.59
CA PHE A 924 -26.10 1.36 -6.73
C PHE A 924 -26.78 1.51 -8.08
N THR A 925 -28.10 1.67 -8.12
CA THR A 925 -28.88 1.70 -9.37
C THR A 925 -29.46 3.08 -9.68
N LEU A 926 -29.93 3.82 -8.66
CA LEU A 926 -30.48 5.17 -8.84
C LEU A 926 -29.36 6.21 -8.94
N ASP A 927 -29.68 7.32 -9.60
CA ASP A 927 -28.86 8.51 -9.52
C ASP A 927 -28.97 9.16 -8.13
N ARG A 928 -28.06 10.10 -7.85
CA ARG A 928 -27.98 10.77 -6.55
C ARG A 928 -29.28 11.43 -6.15
N GLU A 929 -29.89 12.20 -7.05
CA GLU A 929 -31.11 12.96 -6.77
C GLU A 929 -32.31 12.04 -6.53
N GLY A 930 -32.50 11.03 -7.39
CA GLY A 930 -33.55 10.04 -7.24
C GLY A 930 -33.41 9.24 -5.95
N PHE A 931 -32.18 8.85 -5.59
CA PHE A 931 -31.90 8.14 -4.35
C PHE A 931 -32.21 8.99 -3.12
N VAL A 932 -31.68 10.21 -3.04
CA VAL A 932 -31.88 11.11 -1.89
C VAL A 932 -33.37 11.41 -1.72
N LYS A 933 -34.09 11.75 -2.79
CA LYS A 933 -35.52 12.03 -2.75
C LYS A 933 -36.35 10.85 -2.22
N LYS A 934 -35.97 9.61 -2.56
CA LYS A 934 -36.69 8.40 -2.16
C LYS A 934 -36.37 7.97 -0.73
N TRP A 935 -35.09 7.97 -0.34
CA TRP A 935 -34.64 7.31 0.89
C TRP A 935 -34.28 8.27 2.02
N LEU A 936 -33.96 9.52 1.70
CA LEU A 936 -33.54 10.56 2.64
C LEU A 936 -34.43 11.80 2.48
N PRO A 937 -35.66 11.80 3.03
CA PRO A 937 -36.58 12.94 2.99
C PRO A 937 -36.17 14.05 3.98
N LEU A 938 -34.86 14.36 4.02
CA LEU A 938 -34.27 15.42 4.81
C LEU A 938 -34.01 16.62 3.90
N SER A 939 -34.00 17.82 4.46
CA SER A 939 -33.57 19.00 3.71
C SER A 939 -32.10 18.85 3.29
N GLU A 940 -31.72 19.41 2.15
CA GLU A 940 -30.34 19.41 1.68
C GLU A 940 -29.37 19.99 2.72
N THR A 941 -29.82 21.06 3.41
CA THR A 941 -29.10 21.67 4.54
C THR A 941 -28.88 20.71 5.71
N THR A 942 -29.77 19.73 5.93
CA THR A 942 -29.59 18.71 6.98
C THR A 942 -28.58 17.66 6.56
N LEU A 943 -28.56 17.27 5.28
CA LEU A 943 -27.62 16.27 4.74
C LEU A 943 -26.18 16.78 4.67
N GLN A 944 -26.00 18.10 4.54
CA GLN A 944 -24.67 18.73 4.58
C GLN A 944 -24.09 18.82 6.01
N ARG A 945 -24.93 18.70 7.05
CA ARG A 945 -24.47 18.78 8.45
C ARG A 945 -23.78 17.48 8.86
N GLN A 946 -22.65 17.62 9.56
CA GLN A 946 -21.86 16.51 10.10
C GLN A 946 -22.35 16.08 11.49
N THR A 947 -23.67 16.03 11.67
CA THR A 947 -24.30 15.61 12.92
C THR A 947 -25.65 14.99 12.62
N THR A 948 -26.17 14.23 13.57
CA THR A 948 -27.51 13.67 13.47
C THR A 948 -28.60 14.74 13.59
N PRO A 949 -29.77 14.57 12.95
CA PRO A 949 -30.90 15.47 13.14
C PRO A 949 -31.31 15.62 14.62
N GLU A 950 -31.19 14.56 15.41
CA GLU A 950 -31.49 14.57 16.85
C GLU A 950 -30.48 15.41 17.63
N SER A 951 -29.18 15.30 17.32
CA SER A 951 -28.12 16.14 17.91
C SER A 951 -28.31 17.61 17.53
N TRP A 952 -28.62 17.89 16.26
CA TRP A 952 -28.97 19.25 15.82
C TRP A 952 -30.17 19.80 16.58
N GLN A 953 -31.24 19.01 16.73
CA GLN A 953 -32.41 19.42 17.49
C GLN A 953 -32.06 19.69 18.96
N ALA A 954 -31.24 18.84 19.58
CA ALA A 954 -30.80 19.02 20.97
C ALA A 954 -29.96 20.29 21.17
N ILE A 955 -29.11 20.63 20.21
CA ILE A 955 -28.15 21.75 20.30
C ILE A 955 -28.74 23.07 19.82
N VAL A 956 -29.47 23.08 18.70
CA VAL A 956 -29.97 24.32 18.09
C VAL A 956 -31.48 24.42 18.25
N GLY A 957 -32.22 23.37 17.91
CA GLY A 957 -33.69 23.40 17.92
C GLY A 957 -34.32 23.64 19.29
N ASN A 958 -33.78 23.01 20.33
CA ASN A 958 -34.30 23.05 21.70
C ASN A 958 -34.02 24.38 22.43
N LEU A 959 -33.26 25.30 21.82
CA LEU A 959 -33.07 26.65 22.38
C LEU A 959 -34.40 27.40 22.49
N GLY A 960 -35.36 27.15 21.60
CA GLY A 960 -36.70 27.75 21.65
C GLY A 960 -36.72 29.26 21.39
N ASN A 961 -35.58 29.86 21.03
CA ASN A 961 -35.43 31.27 20.69
C ASN A 961 -34.63 31.39 19.37
N PRO A 962 -35.19 32.06 18.34
CA PRO A 962 -34.56 32.14 17.02
C PRO A 962 -33.25 32.93 17.01
N VAL A 963 -33.12 33.95 17.87
CA VAL A 963 -31.89 34.75 18.01
C VAL A 963 -30.78 33.90 18.62
N GLN A 964 -31.08 33.14 19.68
CA GLN A 964 -30.11 32.22 20.28
C GLN A 964 -29.68 31.13 19.30
N ALA A 965 -30.62 30.57 18.55
CA ALA A 965 -30.32 29.58 17.52
C ALA A 965 -29.40 30.16 16.44
N GLN A 966 -29.64 31.40 16.00
CA GLN A 966 -28.79 32.08 15.01
C GLN A 966 -27.37 32.35 15.55
N ILE A 967 -27.25 32.78 16.81
CA ILE A 967 -25.95 32.99 17.47
C ILE A 967 -25.19 31.66 17.60
N VAL A 968 -25.86 30.59 18.03
CA VAL A 968 -25.25 29.28 18.21
C VAL A 968 -24.86 28.65 16.88
N ALA A 969 -25.70 28.78 15.85
CA ALA A 969 -25.49 28.21 14.52
C ALA A 969 -24.74 29.14 13.55
N ASP A 970 -23.99 30.12 14.08
CA ASP A 970 -23.19 31.01 13.23
C ASP A 970 -22.03 30.26 12.56
N ASP A 971 -22.08 30.20 11.22
CA ASP A 971 -21.14 29.46 10.40
C ASP A 971 -19.89 30.24 9.95
N ARG A 972 -19.74 31.49 10.39
CA ARG A 972 -18.52 32.27 10.13
C ARG A 972 -17.30 31.62 10.81
N VAL A 973 -16.19 31.52 10.08
CA VAL A 973 -14.98 30.75 10.48
C VAL A 973 -14.02 31.58 11.32
N GLN A 974 -13.93 32.90 11.09
CA GLN A 974 -13.03 33.81 11.81
C GLN A 974 -13.77 35.10 12.12
N THR A 975 -14.52 35.11 13.21
CA THR A 975 -15.14 36.34 13.73
C THR A 975 -15.12 36.32 15.24
N ASN A 976 -14.63 37.39 15.85
CA ASN A 976 -14.85 37.64 17.26
C ASN A 976 -16.32 38.01 17.46
N VAL A 977 -17.03 37.27 18.31
CA VAL A 977 -18.46 37.48 18.57
C VAL A 977 -18.62 37.91 20.02
N LEU A 978 -19.23 39.07 20.24
CA LEU A 978 -19.70 39.52 21.54
C LEU A 978 -21.23 39.42 21.56
N VAL A 979 -21.76 38.68 22.52
CA VAL A 979 -23.20 38.52 22.73
C VAL A 979 -23.59 39.30 23.98
N LEU A 980 -24.33 40.39 23.80
CA LEU A 980 -24.95 41.14 24.89
C LEU A 980 -26.35 40.59 25.13
N ALA A 981 -26.61 40.13 26.35
CA ALA A 981 -27.90 39.56 26.71
C ALA A 981 -28.26 39.87 28.16
N GLY A 982 -29.45 40.45 28.36
CA GLY A 982 -29.91 40.87 29.68
C GLY A 982 -30.16 39.72 30.68
N PRO A 983 -30.56 40.05 31.92
CA PRO A 983 -30.71 39.09 33.00
C PRO A 983 -31.71 37.96 32.68
N GLY A 984 -31.37 36.72 33.01
CA GLY A 984 -32.25 35.56 32.80
C GLY A 984 -32.44 35.14 31.34
N SER A 985 -31.80 35.82 30.39
CA SER A 985 -31.86 35.50 28.95
C SER A 985 -31.22 34.15 28.57
N GLY A 986 -30.42 33.55 29.47
CA GLY A 986 -29.73 32.29 29.21
C GLY A 986 -28.33 32.43 28.61
N LYS A 987 -27.56 33.44 29.02
CA LYS A 987 -26.13 33.68 28.64
C LYS A 987 -25.28 32.39 28.64
N THR A 988 -25.15 31.74 29.78
CA THR A 988 -24.41 30.47 29.94
C THR A 988 -25.01 29.34 29.08
N ARG A 989 -26.32 29.37 28.80
CA ARG A 989 -26.96 28.39 27.91
C ARG A 989 -26.49 28.58 26.47
N VAL A 990 -26.48 29.81 25.96
CA VAL A 990 -25.97 30.13 24.61
C VAL A 990 -24.51 29.70 24.47
N LEU A 991 -23.66 30.01 25.46
CA LEU A 991 -22.25 29.62 25.45
C LEU A 991 -22.06 28.10 25.43
N VAL A 992 -22.76 27.35 26.29
CA VAL A 992 -22.70 25.88 26.32
C VAL A 992 -23.18 25.28 25.00
N HIS A 993 -24.28 25.78 24.44
CA HIS A 993 -24.82 25.30 23.17
C HIS A 993 -23.89 25.67 21.99
N ARG A 994 -23.19 26.82 22.04
CA ARG A 994 -22.16 27.18 21.05
C ARG A 994 -20.97 26.22 21.11
N ILE A 995 -20.48 25.87 22.29
CA ILE A 995 -19.42 24.85 22.43
C ILE A 995 -19.91 23.51 21.87
N ALA A 996 -21.14 23.13 22.19
CA ALA A 996 -21.72 21.90 21.67
C ALA A 996 -21.83 21.91 20.14
N TYR A 997 -22.20 23.05 19.56
CA TYR A 997 -22.23 23.27 18.11
C TYR A 997 -20.85 23.12 17.48
N LEU A 998 -19.82 23.76 18.06
CA LEU A 998 -18.44 23.65 17.57
C LEU A 998 -17.97 22.19 17.58
N VAL A 999 -18.27 21.44 18.64
CA VAL A 999 -17.84 20.04 18.76
C VAL A 999 -18.64 19.07 17.90
N ARG A 1000 -19.98 19.18 17.84
CA ARG A 1000 -20.85 18.20 17.16
C ARG A 1000 -21.18 18.56 15.72
N VAL A 1001 -21.31 19.84 15.40
CA VAL A 1001 -21.71 20.29 14.05
C VAL A 1001 -20.49 20.67 13.23
N ARG A 1002 -19.60 21.50 13.79
CA ARG A 1002 -18.35 21.91 13.12
C ARG A 1002 -17.22 20.87 13.27
N GLN A 1003 -17.40 19.86 14.13
CA GLN A 1003 -16.42 18.82 14.40
C GLN A 1003 -15.04 19.35 14.83
N GLU A 1004 -15.02 20.48 15.54
CA GLU A 1004 -13.81 21.06 16.11
C GLU A 1004 -13.23 20.14 17.18
N ASN A 1005 -11.89 20.06 17.24
CA ASN A 1005 -11.22 19.26 18.26
C ASN A 1005 -11.55 19.82 19.65
N PRO A 1006 -12.20 19.06 20.55
CA PRO A 1006 -12.57 19.56 21.86
C PRO A 1006 -11.39 20.05 22.70
N ARG A 1007 -10.19 19.47 22.48
CA ARG A 1007 -8.96 19.89 23.17
C ARG A 1007 -8.53 21.31 22.79
N GLY A 1008 -8.92 21.78 21.60
CA GLY A 1008 -8.62 23.13 21.14
C GLY A 1008 -9.64 24.19 21.56
N ILE A 1009 -10.57 23.84 22.46
CA ILE A 1009 -11.55 24.78 23.00
C ILE A 1009 -11.20 25.11 24.44
N LEU A 1010 -10.93 26.40 24.68
CA LEU A 1010 -10.72 26.99 25.99
C LEU A 1010 -11.96 27.80 26.39
N VAL A 1011 -12.51 27.50 27.56
CA VAL A 1011 -13.61 28.24 28.17
C VAL A 1011 -13.11 28.91 29.43
N LEU A 1012 -13.26 30.24 29.49
CA LEU A 1012 -12.91 31.07 30.62
C LEU A 1012 -14.17 31.54 31.32
N VAL A 1013 -14.20 31.33 32.62
CA VAL A 1013 -15.29 31.75 33.49
C VAL A 1013 -14.78 32.55 34.67
N TYR A 1014 -15.65 33.34 35.29
CA TYR A 1014 -15.28 34.17 36.43
C TYR A 1014 -14.98 33.35 37.70
N ASN A 1015 -15.74 32.28 37.99
CA ASN A 1015 -15.62 31.52 39.24
C ASN A 1015 -15.70 29.99 39.07
N ARG A 1016 -15.31 29.25 40.12
CA ARG A 1016 -15.26 27.77 40.11
C ARG A 1016 -16.64 27.10 40.03
N HIS A 1017 -17.69 27.76 40.54
CA HIS A 1017 -19.06 27.23 40.47
C HIS A 1017 -19.55 27.22 39.01
N ALA A 1018 -19.40 28.34 38.30
CA ALA A 1018 -19.71 28.46 36.87
C ALA A 1018 -18.93 27.42 36.03
N ALA A 1019 -17.66 27.19 36.34
CA ALA A 1019 -16.87 26.16 35.66
C ALA A 1019 -17.47 24.76 35.82
N THR A 1020 -17.95 24.43 37.02
CA THR A 1020 -18.55 23.12 37.33
C THR A 1020 -19.90 22.95 36.64
N GLU A 1021 -20.70 24.01 36.64
CA GLU A 1021 -22.00 24.04 35.95
C GLU A 1021 -21.87 23.86 34.44
N ILE A 1022 -20.97 24.61 33.79
CA ILE A 1022 -20.69 24.47 32.35
C ILE A 1022 -20.26 23.05 32.03
N ARG A 1023 -19.34 22.45 32.80
CA ARG A 1023 -18.91 21.06 32.60
C ARG A 1023 -20.08 20.07 32.70
N GLN A 1024 -20.98 20.26 33.66
CA GLN A 1024 -22.14 19.39 33.82
C GLN A 1024 -23.12 19.52 32.65
N ARG A 1025 -23.40 20.75 32.20
CA ARG A 1025 -24.28 21.02 31.05
C ARG A 1025 -23.66 20.48 29.74
N LEU A 1026 -22.37 20.69 29.53
CA LEU A 1026 -21.64 20.10 28.39
C LEU A 1026 -21.67 18.57 28.42
N SER A 1027 -21.52 17.95 29.60
CA SER A 1027 -21.59 16.48 29.72
C SER A 1027 -22.94 15.91 29.31
N ARG A 1028 -24.04 16.68 29.39
CA ARG A 1028 -25.37 16.25 28.92
C ARG A 1028 -25.50 16.33 27.40
N LEU A 1029 -24.91 17.33 26.76
CA LEU A 1029 -24.99 17.52 25.30
C LEU A 1029 -23.91 16.74 24.52
N LEU A 1030 -22.71 16.61 25.10
CA LEU A 1030 -21.53 16.06 24.44
C LEU A 1030 -21.07 14.70 25.01
N GLY A 1031 -21.64 14.24 26.13
CA GLY A 1031 -21.24 12.99 26.75
C GLY A 1031 -19.76 12.97 27.13
N SER A 1032 -19.01 11.95 26.68
CA SER A 1032 -17.58 11.80 27.00
C SER A 1032 -16.70 12.89 26.41
N ASP A 1033 -17.11 13.52 25.30
CA ASP A 1033 -16.31 14.54 24.61
C ASP A 1033 -16.22 15.83 25.43
N ALA A 1034 -17.19 16.09 26.31
CA ALA A 1034 -17.17 17.23 27.24
C ALA A 1034 -15.93 17.26 28.13
N ARG A 1035 -15.37 16.08 28.50
CA ARG A 1035 -14.18 15.98 29.37
C ARG A 1035 -12.91 16.50 28.72
N ARG A 1036 -12.92 16.68 27.39
CA ARG A 1036 -11.78 17.14 26.61
C ARG A 1036 -11.79 18.65 26.38
N VAL A 1037 -12.91 19.32 26.64
CA VAL A 1037 -13.02 20.78 26.61
C VAL A 1037 -12.36 21.35 27.87
N THR A 1038 -11.45 22.31 27.70
CA THR A 1038 -10.77 22.93 28.83
C THR A 1038 -11.64 24.05 29.39
N VAL A 1039 -12.19 23.87 30.58
CA VAL A 1039 -12.97 24.90 31.29
C VAL A 1039 -12.21 25.34 32.53
N LEU A 1040 -11.75 26.59 32.57
CA LEU A 1040 -10.91 27.16 33.62
C LEU A 1040 -11.41 28.54 34.05
N THR A 1041 -11.01 28.98 35.24
CA THR A 1041 -11.08 30.40 35.60
C THR A 1041 -9.88 31.14 35.02
N CYS A 1042 -9.95 32.47 34.84
CA CYS A 1042 -8.81 33.28 34.37
C CYS A 1042 -7.56 33.04 35.24
N HIS A 1043 -7.74 33.03 36.56
CA HIS A 1043 -6.70 32.69 37.53
C HIS A 1043 -6.16 31.26 37.35
N GLY A 1044 -7.02 30.28 37.06
CA GLY A 1044 -6.62 28.90 36.81
C GLY A 1044 -5.79 28.75 35.53
N LEU A 1045 -6.09 29.54 34.49
CA LEU A 1045 -5.27 29.61 33.29
C LEU A 1045 -3.91 30.26 33.60
N ALA A 1046 -3.88 31.40 34.29
CA ALA A 1046 -2.64 32.10 34.64
C ALA A 1046 -1.70 31.22 35.47
N MET A 1047 -2.23 30.52 36.47
CA MET A 1047 -1.47 29.54 37.26
C MET A 1047 -0.92 28.40 36.40
N ARG A 1048 -1.69 27.91 35.42
CA ARG A 1048 -1.24 26.86 34.50
C ARG A 1048 -0.11 27.32 33.59
N LEU A 1049 -0.17 28.57 33.09
CA LEU A 1049 0.84 29.15 32.22
C LEU A 1049 2.15 29.42 32.96
N VAL A 1050 2.08 29.89 34.21
CA VAL A 1050 3.25 30.21 35.05
C VAL A 1050 3.79 28.98 35.80
N GLY A 1051 3.01 27.88 35.87
CA GLY A 1051 3.36 26.67 36.64
C GLY A 1051 3.18 26.82 38.15
N ALA A 1052 2.34 27.77 38.60
CA ALA A 1052 2.09 28.05 40.02
C ALA A 1052 1.06 27.08 40.62
N SER A 1053 1.30 26.60 41.85
CA SER A 1053 0.33 25.80 42.63
C SER A 1053 0.31 26.24 44.09
N PHE A 1054 -0.88 26.64 44.56
CA PHE A 1054 -1.11 27.08 45.95
C PHE A 1054 -1.75 25.98 46.83
N ALA A 1055 -1.75 24.72 46.37
CA ALA A 1055 -2.44 23.62 47.06
C ALA A 1055 -1.86 23.28 48.45
N ARG A 1056 -0.59 23.60 48.72
CA ARG A 1056 0.07 23.38 50.03
C ARG A 1056 -0.14 24.51 51.04
N ASP A 1057 -0.61 25.68 50.61
CA ASP A 1057 -0.86 26.84 51.48
C ASP A 1057 -2.35 27.00 51.85
N ALA A 1058 -3.22 26.08 51.42
CA ALA A 1058 -4.67 26.14 51.67
C ALA A 1058 -5.06 26.05 53.16
N ASP A 1059 -4.19 25.52 54.02
CA ASP A 1059 -4.40 25.42 55.47
C ASP A 1059 -4.03 26.71 56.24
N LYS A 1060 -3.52 27.76 55.56
CA LYS A 1060 -3.26 29.07 56.17
C LYS A 1060 -4.45 30.00 55.93
N VAL A 1061 -5.01 30.52 57.01
CA VAL A 1061 -6.27 31.29 57.06
C VAL A 1061 -6.17 32.69 56.41
N ASP A 1062 -4.97 33.15 56.01
CA ASP A 1062 -4.76 34.42 55.29
C ASP A 1062 -4.05 34.19 53.94
N MET A 1063 -4.82 33.97 52.88
CA MET A 1063 -4.31 34.06 51.50
C MET A 1063 -4.48 35.49 51.00
N ASP A 1064 -3.37 36.23 50.86
CA ASP A 1064 -3.35 37.60 50.34
C ASP A 1064 -3.87 37.63 48.87
N PRO A 1065 -4.98 38.34 48.57
CA PRO A 1065 -5.52 38.49 47.23
C PRO A 1065 -4.49 38.99 46.20
N LYS A 1066 -3.50 39.78 46.65
CA LYS A 1066 -2.45 40.34 45.78
C LYS A 1066 -1.59 39.29 45.08
N ARG A 1067 -1.47 38.09 45.66
CA ARG A 1067 -0.71 36.98 45.04
C ARG A 1067 -1.37 36.42 43.78
N PHE A 1068 -2.70 36.47 43.69
CA PHE A 1068 -3.42 36.01 42.50
C PHE A 1068 -3.29 37.02 41.34
N ASP A 1069 -3.34 38.32 41.66
CA ASP A 1069 -3.12 39.40 40.69
C ASP A 1069 -1.68 39.39 40.14
N GLU A 1070 -0.70 39.05 40.99
CA GLU A 1070 0.70 38.92 40.58
C GLU A 1070 0.91 37.78 39.57
N VAL A 1071 0.28 36.62 39.79
CA VAL A 1071 0.33 35.49 38.85
C VAL A 1071 -0.33 35.83 37.52
N LEU A 1072 -1.42 36.61 37.52
CA LEU A 1072 -2.07 37.11 36.30
C LEU A 1072 -1.11 37.97 35.47
N ARG A 1073 -0.43 38.93 36.11
CA ARG A 1073 0.54 39.80 35.42
C ARG A 1073 1.73 39.03 34.88
N GLN A 1074 2.25 38.06 35.65
CA GLN A 1074 3.33 37.19 35.18
C GLN A 1074 2.93 36.36 33.96
N ALA A 1075 1.69 35.82 33.95
CA ALA A 1075 1.17 35.09 32.80
C ALA A 1075 1.03 35.98 31.54
N VAL A 1076 0.59 37.23 31.71
CA VAL A 1076 0.50 38.21 30.61
C VAL A 1076 1.88 38.55 30.07
N ASP A 1077 2.84 38.86 30.96
CA ASP A 1077 4.22 39.19 30.56
C ASP A 1077 4.87 38.02 29.79
N LEU A 1078 4.58 36.78 30.20
CA LEU A 1078 5.02 35.54 29.56
C LEU A 1078 4.40 35.34 28.16
N LEU A 1079 3.11 35.63 27.99
CA LEU A 1079 2.43 35.55 26.68
C LEU A 1079 2.80 36.69 25.73
N GLN A 1080 3.21 37.84 26.25
CA GLN A 1080 3.67 38.98 25.45
C GLN A 1080 5.16 38.91 25.10
N GLY A 1081 5.90 37.92 25.64
CA GLY A 1081 7.33 37.76 25.42
C GLY A 1081 8.15 38.98 25.86
N LYS A 1082 7.79 39.57 27.01
CA LYS A 1082 8.43 40.79 27.51
C LYS A 1082 9.94 40.60 27.70
N GLY A 1083 10.73 41.30 26.90
CA GLY A 1083 12.20 41.19 26.88
C GLY A 1083 12.78 40.31 25.77
N LEU A 1084 11.94 39.77 24.87
CA LEU A 1084 12.33 38.97 23.70
C LEU A 1084 12.17 39.77 22.40
N ALA A 1085 12.85 39.33 21.33
CA ALA A 1085 12.59 39.86 19.99
C ALA A 1085 11.18 39.44 19.51
N LYS A 1086 10.59 40.20 18.57
CA LYS A 1086 9.19 39.98 18.09
C LYS A 1086 8.95 38.53 17.65
N GLU A 1087 9.88 37.97 16.86
CA GLU A 1087 9.79 36.59 16.35
C GLU A 1087 9.90 35.54 17.46
N GLU A 1088 10.72 35.78 18.49
CA GLU A 1088 10.88 34.88 19.64
C GLU A 1088 9.67 34.95 20.60
N ALA A 1089 9.09 36.14 20.77
CA ALA A 1089 7.88 36.36 21.56
C ALA A 1089 6.66 35.65 20.95
N GLU A 1090 6.52 35.72 19.62
CA GLU A 1090 5.46 35.02 18.87
C GLU A 1090 5.61 33.49 19.02
N ALA A 1091 6.83 32.95 18.82
CA ALA A 1091 7.10 31.52 18.99
C ALA A 1091 6.88 31.01 20.43
N GLN A 1092 7.27 31.79 21.44
CA GLN A 1092 7.03 31.45 22.84
C GLN A 1092 5.54 31.39 23.15
N ARG A 1093 4.77 32.39 22.71
CA ARG A 1093 3.32 32.42 22.91
C ARG A 1093 2.66 31.21 22.26
N ASP A 1094 3.00 30.93 21.01
CA ASP A 1094 2.41 29.82 20.25
C ASP A 1094 2.71 28.46 20.91
N THR A 1095 3.87 28.32 21.56
CA THR A 1095 4.19 27.15 22.41
C THR A 1095 3.31 27.08 23.67
N LEU A 1096 2.99 28.22 24.28
CA LEU A 1096 2.23 28.28 25.55
C LEU A 1096 0.72 28.09 25.36
N ILE A 1097 0.18 28.53 24.22
CA ILE A 1097 -1.24 28.39 23.86
C ILE A 1097 -1.46 27.25 22.85
N GLU A 1098 -0.43 26.43 22.62
CA GLU A 1098 -0.40 25.38 21.61
C GLU A 1098 -1.66 24.51 21.68
N GLY A 1099 -2.31 24.33 20.53
CA GLY A 1099 -3.47 23.48 20.37
C GLY A 1099 -4.82 24.14 20.62
N TYR A 1100 -4.90 25.35 21.18
CA TYR A 1100 -6.17 26.10 21.25
C TYR A 1100 -6.49 26.80 19.92
N ARG A 1101 -7.76 26.78 19.52
CA ARG A 1101 -8.32 27.47 18.33
C ARG A 1101 -9.46 28.42 18.70
N TRP A 1102 -10.19 28.06 19.76
CA TRP A 1102 -11.37 28.78 20.23
C TRP A 1102 -11.22 29.19 21.69
N ILE A 1103 -11.53 30.46 21.97
CA ILE A 1103 -11.66 30.98 23.33
C ILE A 1103 -13.11 31.40 23.51
N LEU A 1104 -13.77 30.89 24.54
CA LEU A 1104 -15.10 31.31 24.94
C LEU A 1104 -15.07 31.92 26.34
N VAL A 1105 -15.69 33.07 26.52
CA VAL A 1105 -15.71 33.82 27.79
C VAL A 1105 -17.14 33.98 28.27
N ASP A 1106 -17.43 33.50 29.48
CA ASP A 1106 -18.71 33.66 30.17
C ASP A 1106 -18.65 34.85 31.15
N GLU A 1107 -19.76 35.55 31.33
CA GLU A 1107 -19.88 36.75 32.17
C GLU A 1107 -18.81 37.81 31.86
N TYR A 1108 -18.68 38.16 30.58
CA TYR A 1108 -17.65 39.09 30.08
C TYR A 1108 -17.68 40.47 30.78
N GLN A 1109 -18.85 40.92 31.24
CA GLN A 1109 -19.00 42.19 31.97
C GLN A 1109 -18.26 42.23 33.33
N ASP A 1110 -17.95 41.06 33.89
CA ASP A 1110 -17.25 40.94 35.18
C ASP A 1110 -15.72 40.78 35.01
N VAL A 1111 -15.21 40.88 33.78
CA VAL A 1111 -13.77 40.79 33.48
C VAL A 1111 -13.06 42.10 33.85
N GLY A 1112 -12.14 42.03 34.81
CA GLY A 1112 -11.28 43.15 35.21
C GLY A 1112 -10.14 43.43 34.22
N ARG A 1113 -9.38 44.50 34.46
CA ARG A 1113 -8.28 44.94 33.57
C ARG A 1113 -7.19 43.87 33.40
N ASP A 1114 -6.79 43.20 34.47
CA ASP A 1114 -5.71 42.21 34.44
C ASP A 1114 -6.18 40.90 33.75
N GLU A 1115 -7.44 40.49 33.95
CA GLU A 1115 -8.04 39.38 33.23
C GLU A 1115 -8.28 39.68 31.75
N TYR A 1116 -8.67 40.91 31.41
CA TYR A 1116 -8.81 41.35 30.02
C TYR A 1116 -7.46 41.26 29.28
N ASN A 1117 -6.39 41.73 29.92
CA ASN A 1117 -5.04 41.65 29.34
C ASN A 1117 -4.61 40.19 29.10
N LEU A 1118 -4.99 39.26 29.98
CA LEU A 1118 -4.77 37.83 29.78
C LEU A 1118 -5.56 37.32 28.56
N VAL A 1119 -6.86 37.58 28.49
CA VAL A 1119 -7.70 37.14 27.35
C VAL A 1119 -7.18 37.72 26.02
N ALA A 1120 -6.80 39.00 26.01
CA ALA A 1120 -6.27 39.66 24.82
C ALA A 1120 -4.92 39.11 24.37
N ALA A 1121 -4.04 38.78 25.32
CA ALA A 1121 -2.74 38.16 25.05
C ALA A 1121 -2.91 36.74 24.46
N VAL A 1122 -3.83 35.94 25.02
CA VAL A 1122 -4.15 34.60 24.49
C VAL A 1122 -4.80 34.67 23.11
N ALA A 1123 -5.73 35.62 22.89
CA ALA A 1123 -6.43 35.75 21.60
C ALA A 1123 -5.55 36.26 20.44
N GLY A 1124 -4.38 36.84 20.75
CA GLY A 1124 -3.41 37.29 19.75
C GLY A 1124 -3.73 38.62 19.08
N ARG A 1125 -4.34 39.57 19.81
CA ARG A 1125 -4.73 40.90 19.30
C ARG A 1125 -3.58 41.73 18.70
N SER A 1126 -2.34 41.46 19.12
CA SER A 1126 -1.11 42.16 18.68
C SER A 1126 -0.52 41.67 17.36
N LEU A 1127 -1.05 40.60 16.75
CA LEU A 1127 -0.52 40.05 15.50
C LEU A 1127 -1.01 40.78 14.25
N GLU A 1128 -0.13 40.97 13.27
CA GLU A 1128 -0.45 41.54 11.95
C GLU A 1128 -1.14 40.52 11.02
N ASP A 1129 -0.80 39.23 11.13
CA ASP A 1129 -1.47 38.17 10.39
C ASP A 1129 -2.85 37.86 10.99
N ARG A 1130 -3.90 37.97 10.16
CA ARG A 1130 -5.27 37.64 10.55
C ARG A 1130 -5.48 36.14 10.73
N ASP A 1131 -4.72 35.30 10.02
CA ASP A 1131 -4.87 33.84 10.09
C ASP A 1131 -4.28 33.24 11.37
N SER A 1132 -3.34 33.92 12.02
CA SER A 1132 -2.69 33.46 13.28
C SER A 1132 -3.45 33.84 14.56
N ARG A 1133 -4.67 34.38 14.46
CA ARG A 1133 -5.50 34.77 15.62
C ARG A 1133 -6.45 33.66 16.04
N LEU A 1134 -6.69 33.54 17.35
CA LEU A 1134 -7.71 32.63 17.89
C LEU A 1134 -9.12 33.23 17.73
N SER A 1135 -10.12 32.37 17.54
CA SER A 1135 -11.52 32.83 17.46
C SER A 1135 -12.09 33.05 18.86
N LEU A 1136 -12.55 34.28 19.14
CA LEU A 1136 -13.11 34.67 20.44
C LEU A 1136 -14.64 34.72 20.41
N PHE A 1137 -15.29 34.11 21.40
CA PHE A 1137 -16.74 34.20 21.62
C PHE A 1137 -17.01 34.61 23.07
N ALA A 1138 -17.46 35.83 23.30
CA ALA A 1138 -17.74 36.36 24.63
C ALA A 1138 -19.26 36.56 24.81
N VAL A 1139 -19.77 36.24 26.00
CA VAL A 1139 -21.16 36.49 26.38
C VAL A 1139 -21.17 37.34 27.64
N GLY A 1140 -21.98 38.40 27.68
CA GLY A 1140 -22.10 39.25 28.84
C GLY A 1140 -23.38 40.08 28.87
N ASP A 1141 -23.48 40.90 29.91
CA ASP A 1141 -24.64 41.75 30.24
C ASP A 1141 -24.15 43.16 30.51
N ASP A 1142 -24.54 44.10 29.67
CA ASP A 1142 -24.19 45.51 29.83
C ASP A 1142 -24.85 46.15 31.07
N ASP A 1143 -26.00 45.63 31.50
CA ASP A 1143 -26.78 46.14 32.63
C ASP A 1143 -26.41 45.50 34.00
N GLN A 1144 -25.60 44.43 34.03
CA GLN A 1144 -25.22 43.70 35.25
C GLN A 1144 -23.70 43.66 35.53
N ASN A 1145 -23.05 44.82 35.60
CA ASN A 1145 -21.66 44.89 36.08
C ASN A 1145 -21.62 44.94 37.62
N ILE A 1146 -21.63 43.77 38.26
CA ILE A 1146 -21.65 43.64 39.74
C ILE A 1146 -20.26 43.95 40.33
N TYR A 1147 -19.20 43.88 39.53
CA TYR A 1147 -17.80 44.08 39.96
C TYR A 1147 -17.17 45.39 39.48
N GLY A 1148 -17.96 46.41 39.13
CA GLY A 1148 -17.45 47.74 38.76
C GLY A 1148 -16.53 48.36 39.82
N PHE A 1149 -16.73 48.00 41.10
CA PHE A 1149 -15.86 48.42 42.22
C PHE A 1149 -14.44 47.84 42.18
N LYS A 1150 -14.19 46.79 41.37
CA LYS A 1150 -12.86 46.22 41.08
C LYS A 1150 -12.30 46.67 39.72
N GLY A 1151 -12.96 47.63 39.05
CA GLY A 1151 -12.51 48.18 37.77
C GLY A 1151 -12.90 47.35 36.55
N ALA A 1152 -13.89 46.46 36.65
CA ALA A 1152 -14.50 45.80 35.48
C ALA A 1152 -15.31 46.82 34.66
N SER A 1153 -15.18 46.77 33.33
CA SER A 1153 -15.87 47.65 32.38
C SER A 1153 -16.31 46.84 31.16
N VAL A 1154 -17.46 47.21 30.59
CA VAL A 1154 -18.00 46.63 29.36
C VAL A 1154 -17.41 47.31 28.11
N GLU A 1155 -17.01 48.59 28.24
CA GLU A 1155 -16.14 49.30 27.28
C GLU A 1155 -14.72 48.72 27.30
#